data_AF-F1A2M9-F1
#
_entry.id   AF-F1A2M9-F1
#
_cell.length_a   1.000
_cell.length_b   1.000
_cell.length_c   1.000
_cell.angle_alpha   90.00
_cell.angle_beta   90.00
_cell.angle_gamma   90.00
#
_symmetry.space_group_name_H-M   'P 1'
#
loop_
_entity.id
_entity.type
_entity.pdbx_description
1 polymer ?
#
loop_
_entity_poly.entity_id
_entity_poly.type
_entity_poly.pdbx_seq_one_letter_code
_entity_poly.pdbx_strand_id
1 'polypeptide(L)'
;MKVKLFLFIILTFLCSKGVVKSDELNCLALIFLNLFQTPITETNILCTGNLLINKNGYSYESYCEDGINLTELFIRSIPQNGLSGPSVGYSDLNCFLQLSKLELTNILIQPDAFGKYNEKKVANRLHLYNNTFVEGRISSASNSISQTTEFIVMTYNKNSNLLFLDLREIKNLKFFQLLCRDTLTNYPVIENTIDPLDTSIIFFSNLYIATNMVPSLSNIKCENVFIQLVNAGSTISWSNFDTFQSVRSLNLYYDDDIFYPTSLANSGIKVLSLGGVADASPVGLLKAPSIKLPLPPQLETLSIANSPDFNVNGDLPFSEYPNTLDYISFGNLGIKNFPLYLPSNIVRLLILGNNFAINGPVSLPDLSMYSALYYLNLVDCGYTSTIPESYGKYRVRLNDNDISGYWPQWAVCYKEEYDECFDNNPKLIQGTCEPGSIVPNVLEYNILSGILKLTGKNLGINGPVLKDSGKQFTVEVAQSSYYLDWDSNNLGPLPETLQIYFGYHEFAVATKVFIPNFEIQAITKLGKRYIFTGINFSNVKSDFKILVSGIQATIYYIDFNKIEIEFNSQEPLPLGQDIPATIQNVITNQIIKFTINTLDDKTTNVLSCASDCGSDTGLGKCSSSTGKCICLTPNYGGDQCKAITQFLSSASSTPTEGGLVNLYGWFGDSNSNFNVKIGSSDCLYHFVNSTFSNCTIGPGFGTHSVTIFQNGFTWVGQNMFHFDEITFKCPKNCSSNGQCIKSKGQCKCYSGWGGYDCNSKTSSDSSTTGGSTTTTTGGGSYETPSPTPSPIEIPKSNITINETVGSTVISNQQTEYEISILSLVELDILDNIVIIHNLTNSWRYAEINSSNTYKFKQTIQEVCTITYTIEDIKASRDYEFAGLELTLEKDSIKITITIENYPFTSALNKLQLRLISSVGDNKESSHQSNNECNNQNTEIDSSQIDKDQLLNYVTISKNQKLLYGRFINRVLSDTRKSFITTSLISATNSSNKDSFIIGLNLPHFTTSLTIDPDFSVLVSSSYKKCNSNDTVKRASWVLPVAIVVPCVAVATLVIVGAVLYSKNRTKILLAKNKYKFTFELKAKNKDDL
;
A
#
# COMPACT_ATOMS: atom_id res chain seq x y z
N MET A 1 -18.95 8.27 -55.25
CA MET A 1 -17.96 8.42 -56.35
C MET A 1 -16.75 7.51 -56.10
N LYS A 2 -16.94 6.18 -56.13
CA LYS A 2 -15.90 5.14 -56.07
C LYS A 2 -16.44 3.86 -56.74
N VAL A 3 -16.96 4.02 -57.96
CA VAL A 3 -17.42 2.93 -58.85
C VAL A 3 -16.75 3.06 -60.23
N LYS A 4 -15.63 3.79 -60.33
CA LYS A 4 -14.88 4.00 -61.58
C LYS A 4 -13.40 3.64 -61.52
N LEU A 5 -12.94 2.96 -60.47
CA LEU A 5 -11.58 2.41 -60.41
C LEU A 5 -11.52 0.88 -60.60
N PHE A 6 -12.66 0.20 -60.52
CA PHE A 6 -12.74 -1.26 -60.73
C PHE A 6 -12.95 -1.65 -62.21
N LEU A 7 -13.27 -0.68 -63.08
CA LEU A 7 -13.44 -0.90 -64.53
C LEU A 7 -12.18 -0.59 -65.36
N PHE A 8 -11.12 -0.03 -64.75
CA PHE A 8 -9.84 0.23 -65.42
C PHE A 8 -8.80 -0.87 -65.20
N ILE A 9 -9.07 -1.81 -64.28
CA ILE A 9 -8.18 -2.95 -63.97
C ILE A 9 -8.64 -4.24 -64.69
N ILE A 10 -9.88 -4.27 -65.23
CA ILE A 10 -10.41 -5.42 -65.98
C ILE A 10 -10.25 -5.28 -67.50
N LEU A 11 -9.75 -4.14 -68.01
CA LEU A 11 -9.48 -3.93 -69.45
C LEU A 11 -7.99 -3.78 -69.82
N THR A 12 -7.07 -4.15 -68.93
CA THR A 12 -5.64 -4.35 -69.24
C THR A 12 -5.17 -5.78 -68.93
N PHE A 13 -6.10 -6.72 -68.86
CA PHE A 13 -5.84 -8.18 -68.91
C PHE A 13 -6.30 -8.79 -70.24
N LEU A 14 -6.22 -8.01 -71.33
CA LEU A 14 -6.04 -8.60 -72.66
C LEU A 14 -4.56 -8.86 -72.83
N CYS A 15 -4.20 -10.12 -72.57
CA CYS A 15 -2.93 -10.76 -72.86
C CYS A 15 -2.33 -10.22 -74.19
N SER A 16 -1.40 -9.27 -74.11
CA SER A 16 -0.48 -9.02 -75.21
C SER A 16 0.39 -10.26 -75.30
N LYS A 17 0.03 -11.17 -76.20
CA LYS A 17 0.86 -12.29 -76.62
C LYS A 17 2.14 -11.70 -77.21
N GLY A 18 3.14 -11.53 -76.35
CA GLY A 18 4.43 -11.00 -76.69
C GLY A 18 5.17 -11.96 -77.60
N VAL A 19 5.61 -11.47 -78.76
CA VAL A 19 6.47 -12.19 -79.69
C VAL A 19 7.91 -11.83 -79.34
N VAL A 20 8.75 -12.83 -79.11
CA VAL A 20 10.18 -12.67 -78.82
C VAL A 20 10.85 -11.93 -80.00
N LYS A 21 11.81 -11.03 -79.73
CA LYS A 21 12.62 -10.36 -80.77
C LYS A 21 13.14 -11.36 -81.82
N SER A 22 13.18 -10.96 -83.10
CA SER A 22 13.53 -11.88 -84.22
C SER A 22 14.85 -12.60 -84.03
N ASP A 23 15.84 -11.95 -83.42
CA ASP A 23 17.19 -12.50 -83.24
C ASP A 23 17.23 -13.61 -82.18
N GLU A 24 16.43 -13.49 -81.11
CA GLU A 24 16.30 -14.52 -80.07
C GLU A 24 15.34 -15.65 -80.52
N LEU A 25 14.35 -15.33 -81.35
CA LEU A 25 13.47 -16.31 -82.00
C LEU A 25 14.27 -17.25 -82.92
N ASN A 26 15.25 -16.73 -83.65
CA ASN A 26 16.16 -17.53 -84.47
C ASN A 26 16.98 -18.51 -83.61
N CYS A 27 17.44 -18.06 -82.44
CA CYS A 27 18.19 -18.90 -81.51
C CYS A 27 17.31 -20.03 -80.94
N LEU A 28 16.09 -19.69 -80.55
CA LEU A 28 15.11 -20.67 -80.10
C LEU A 28 14.74 -21.67 -81.21
N ALA A 29 14.67 -21.23 -82.47
CA ALA A 29 14.40 -22.09 -83.61
C ALA A 29 15.48 -23.16 -83.82
N LEU A 30 16.75 -22.85 -83.55
CA LEU A 30 17.85 -23.83 -83.58
C LEU A 30 17.64 -24.93 -82.52
N ILE A 31 17.31 -24.55 -81.29
CA ILE A 31 17.01 -25.49 -80.20
C ILE A 31 15.79 -26.35 -80.54
N PHE A 32 14.74 -25.77 -81.12
CA PHE A 32 13.53 -26.50 -81.49
C PHE A 32 13.77 -27.48 -82.63
N LEU A 33 14.55 -27.08 -83.63
CA LEU A 33 14.92 -27.99 -84.71
C LEU A 33 15.74 -29.17 -84.18
N ASN A 34 16.70 -28.89 -83.29
CA ASN A 34 17.59 -29.90 -82.71
C ASN A 34 16.85 -30.85 -81.73
N LEU A 35 16.21 -30.32 -80.69
CA LEU A 35 15.59 -31.12 -79.62
C LEU A 35 14.16 -31.57 -79.93
N PHE A 36 13.34 -30.71 -80.55
CA PHE A 36 11.91 -30.97 -80.76
C PHE A 36 11.61 -31.55 -82.15
N GLN A 37 12.57 -31.51 -83.09
CA GLN A 37 12.43 -31.96 -84.49
C GLN A 37 11.23 -31.33 -85.22
N THR A 38 10.80 -30.14 -84.77
CA THR A 38 9.67 -29.39 -85.32
C THR A 38 10.06 -27.93 -85.48
N PRO A 39 9.89 -27.31 -86.66
CA PRO A 39 10.14 -25.88 -86.84
C PRO A 39 9.11 -25.04 -86.06
N ILE A 40 9.54 -23.91 -85.51
CA ILE A 40 8.66 -22.94 -84.87
C ILE A 40 7.82 -22.25 -85.96
N THR A 41 6.50 -22.46 -85.95
CA THR A 41 5.56 -21.63 -86.72
C THR A 41 5.11 -20.44 -85.88
N GLU A 42 5.00 -19.24 -86.47
CA GLU A 42 4.80 -17.90 -85.87
C GLU A 42 3.58 -17.71 -84.93
N THR A 43 2.89 -18.77 -84.49
CA THR A 43 1.72 -18.70 -83.60
C THR A 43 1.93 -19.27 -82.20
N ASN A 44 3.13 -19.71 -81.83
CA ASN A 44 3.42 -20.17 -80.47
C ASN A 44 3.79 -19.00 -79.54
N ILE A 45 3.07 -18.89 -78.43
CA ILE A 45 3.15 -17.78 -77.48
C ILE A 45 4.35 -18.02 -76.55
N LEU A 46 5.50 -17.47 -76.92
CA LEU A 46 6.81 -17.76 -76.33
C LEU A 46 7.12 -17.01 -75.02
N CYS A 47 6.24 -16.11 -74.57
CA CYS A 47 6.42 -15.34 -73.34
C CYS A 47 5.25 -15.58 -72.37
N THR A 48 4.85 -16.84 -72.18
CA THR A 48 3.67 -17.16 -71.35
C THR A 48 3.97 -17.69 -69.96
N GLY A 49 5.21 -18.13 -69.69
CA GLY A 49 5.52 -18.92 -68.49
C GLY A 49 4.73 -20.24 -68.39
N ASN A 50 4.02 -20.65 -69.45
CA ASN A 50 3.28 -21.91 -69.45
C ASN A 50 4.14 -23.01 -70.05
N LEU A 51 4.15 -24.17 -69.38
CA LEU A 51 4.83 -25.37 -69.86
C LEU A 51 4.19 -25.87 -71.17
N LEU A 52 4.97 -25.88 -72.25
CA LEU A 52 4.54 -26.44 -73.54
C LEU A 52 5.22 -27.78 -73.76
N ILE A 53 4.43 -28.85 -73.87
CA ILE A 53 4.88 -30.24 -73.99
C ILE A 53 4.73 -30.72 -75.43
N ASN A 54 5.77 -31.33 -76.02
CA ASN A 54 5.71 -31.98 -77.33
C ASN A 54 5.60 -33.52 -77.19
N LYS A 55 5.08 -34.19 -78.23
CA LYS A 55 4.98 -35.66 -78.40
C LYS A 55 6.32 -36.40 -78.27
N ASN A 56 7.46 -35.72 -78.42
CA ASN A 56 8.81 -36.30 -78.34
C ASN A 56 9.39 -36.32 -76.91
N GLY A 57 8.62 -35.96 -75.88
CA GLY A 57 9.04 -36.03 -74.47
C GLY A 57 9.88 -34.86 -73.97
N TYR A 58 10.03 -33.80 -74.77
CA TYR A 58 10.63 -32.53 -74.36
C TYR A 58 9.57 -31.49 -74.05
N SER A 59 9.85 -30.64 -73.07
CA SER A 59 9.08 -29.45 -72.76
C SER A 59 9.99 -28.25 -72.59
N TYR A 60 9.44 -27.07 -72.82
CA TYR A 60 10.12 -25.83 -72.53
C TYR A 60 9.16 -24.84 -71.88
N GLU A 61 9.76 -23.85 -71.23
CA GLU A 61 9.10 -22.73 -70.60
C GLU A 61 10.03 -21.52 -70.72
N SER A 62 9.48 -20.34 -70.98
CA SER A 62 10.25 -19.13 -71.23
C SER A 62 9.57 -17.89 -70.69
N TYR A 63 10.40 -16.97 -70.20
CA TYR A 63 9.98 -15.71 -69.59
C TYR A 63 10.65 -14.55 -70.30
N CYS A 64 9.85 -13.50 -70.53
CA CYS A 64 10.31 -12.32 -71.22
C CYS A 64 10.09 -11.07 -70.37
N GLU A 65 11.09 -10.21 -70.32
CA GLU A 65 10.95 -8.86 -69.80
C GLU A 65 10.25 -7.97 -70.84
N ASP A 66 9.36 -7.09 -70.37
CA ASP A 66 8.51 -6.22 -71.19
C ASP A 66 7.67 -6.94 -72.27
N GLY A 67 7.49 -8.26 -72.12
CA GLY A 67 6.80 -9.13 -73.07
C GLY A 67 7.56 -9.38 -74.38
N ILE A 68 8.83 -8.99 -74.51
CA ILE A 68 9.55 -9.08 -75.80
C ILE A 68 10.99 -9.62 -75.65
N ASN A 69 11.73 -9.26 -74.59
CA ASN A 69 13.13 -9.67 -74.43
C ASN A 69 13.20 -10.98 -73.63
N LEU A 70 13.73 -12.06 -74.20
CA LEU A 70 13.84 -13.35 -73.52
C LEU A 70 14.89 -13.28 -72.40
N THR A 71 14.47 -13.41 -71.15
CA THR A 71 15.36 -13.32 -69.99
C THR A 71 15.62 -14.69 -69.36
N GLU A 72 14.63 -15.58 -69.34
CA GLU A 72 14.80 -16.92 -68.77
C GLU A 72 14.27 -18.00 -69.71
N LEU A 73 15.02 -19.10 -69.82
CA LEU A 73 14.67 -20.25 -70.64
C LEU A 73 14.86 -21.54 -69.85
N PHE A 74 13.84 -22.38 -69.87
CA PHE A 74 13.79 -23.65 -69.19
C PHE A 74 13.51 -24.73 -70.21
N ILE A 75 14.35 -25.76 -70.28
CA ILE A 75 14.22 -26.89 -71.19
C ILE A 75 14.32 -28.17 -70.38
N ARG A 76 13.32 -29.02 -70.51
CA ARG A 76 13.21 -30.26 -69.73
C ARG A 76 12.91 -31.43 -70.66
N SER A 77 13.50 -32.58 -70.36
CA SER A 77 13.17 -33.85 -71.00
C SER A 77 12.61 -34.82 -69.96
N ILE A 78 11.69 -35.69 -70.38
CA ILE A 78 11.35 -36.90 -69.61
C ILE A 78 12.64 -37.72 -69.45
N PRO A 79 12.95 -38.27 -68.26
CA PRO A 79 14.17 -39.03 -68.05
C PRO A 79 14.33 -40.15 -69.09
N GLN A 80 15.31 -40.02 -69.98
CA GLN A 80 15.72 -41.05 -70.93
C GLN A 80 16.93 -41.76 -70.33
N ASN A 81 16.90 -43.10 -70.24
CA ASN A 81 18.05 -43.87 -69.79
C ASN A 81 19.11 -43.92 -70.91
N GLY A 82 20.11 -43.03 -70.87
CA GLY A 82 21.34 -43.17 -71.66
C GLY A 82 21.77 -41.95 -72.49
N LEU A 83 22.95 -42.05 -73.11
CA LEU A 83 23.59 -41.08 -74.02
C LEU A 83 22.90 -40.94 -75.40
N SER A 84 21.74 -41.56 -75.58
CA SER A 84 21.02 -41.57 -76.86
C SER A 84 19.94 -40.49 -76.88
N GLY A 85 20.17 -39.43 -77.66
CA GLY A 85 19.22 -38.34 -77.87
C GLY A 85 19.88 -37.14 -78.57
N PRO A 86 19.11 -36.17 -79.05
CA PRO A 86 19.67 -34.91 -79.55
C PRO A 86 20.40 -34.18 -78.43
N SER A 87 21.59 -33.67 -78.73
CA SER A 87 22.47 -32.99 -77.78
C SER A 87 22.51 -31.49 -78.03
N VAL A 88 22.65 -30.69 -76.97
CA VAL A 88 22.80 -29.23 -77.07
C VAL A 88 24.28 -28.84 -77.02
N GLY A 89 24.75 -28.07 -77.99
CA GLY A 89 26.10 -27.52 -78.05
C GLY A 89 26.15 -25.99 -78.16
N TYR A 90 27.36 -25.42 -78.23
CA TYR A 90 27.55 -23.97 -78.19
C TYR A 90 26.85 -23.25 -79.35
N SER A 91 26.83 -23.85 -80.54
CA SER A 91 26.14 -23.31 -81.72
C SER A 91 24.62 -23.23 -81.57
N ASP A 92 24.04 -24.03 -80.67
CA ASP A 92 22.60 -24.00 -80.39
C ASP A 92 22.23 -22.90 -79.38
N LEU A 93 23.22 -22.37 -78.65
CA LEU A 93 23.00 -21.53 -77.46
C LEU A 93 23.67 -20.14 -77.54
N ASN A 94 24.72 -19.94 -78.34
CA ASN A 94 25.54 -18.73 -78.31
C ASN A 94 24.87 -17.47 -78.89
N CYS A 95 23.79 -17.65 -79.66
CA CYS A 95 23.02 -16.59 -80.28
C CYS A 95 22.17 -15.78 -79.29
N PHE A 96 21.92 -16.28 -78.07
CA PHE A 96 21.20 -15.51 -77.04
C PHE A 96 22.00 -14.30 -76.60
N LEU A 97 21.41 -13.11 -76.64
CA LEU A 97 22.12 -11.85 -76.36
C LEU A 97 22.07 -11.45 -74.89
N GLN A 98 20.96 -11.72 -74.19
CA GLN A 98 20.68 -11.18 -72.86
C GLN A 98 20.11 -12.19 -71.86
N LEU A 99 20.27 -13.50 -72.10
CA LEU A 99 19.68 -14.53 -71.24
C LEU A 99 20.26 -14.44 -69.81
N SER A 100 19.40 -14.12 -68.85
CA SER A 100 19.77 -14.01 -67.45
C SER A 100 19.86 -15.40 -66.81
N LYS A 101 18.99 -16.33 -67.21
CA LYS A 101 18.94 -17.71 -66.70
C LYS A 101 18.68 -18.73 -67.80
N LEU A 102 19.48 -19.79 -67.84
CA LEU A 102 19.20 -21.01 -68.61
C LEU A 102 19.09 -22.19 -67.66
N GLU A 103 17.97 -22.91 -67.73
CA GLU A 103 17.73 -24.15 -67.00
C GLU A 103 17.59 -25.33 -67.96
N LEU A 104 18.42 -26.36 -67.78
CA LEU A 104 18.39 -27.60 -68.54
C LEU A 104 18.16 -28.76 -67.59
N THR A 105 17.18 -29.61 -67.88
CA THR A 105 16.86 -30.80 -67.08
C THR A 105 16.79 -32.06 -67.93
N ASN A 106 17.57 -33.09 -67.57
CA ASN A 106 17.69 -34.36 -68.30
C ASN A 106 18.08 -34.20 -69.80
N ILE A 107 18.91 -33.21 -70.12
CA ILE A 107 19.40 -32.90 -71.47
C ILE A 107 20.82 -33.48 -71.67
N LEU A 108 21.13 -33.95 -72.88
CA LEU A 108 22.48 -34.33 -73.29
C LEU A 108 23.27 -33.09 -73.74
N ILE A 109 24.41 -32.82 -73.12
CA ILE A 109 25.19 -31.59 -73.30
C ILE A 109 26.54 -31.92 -73.99
N GLN A 110 26.84 -31.21 -75.07
CA GLN A 110 28.14 -31.28 -75.77
C GLN A 110 29.24 -30.53 -75.00
N PRO A 111 30.52 -30.87 -75.21
CA PRO A 111 31.63 -30.12 -74.62
C PRO A 111 31.55 -28.63 -74.98
N ASP A 112 31.83 -27.77 -74.00
CA ASP A 112 31.85 -26.31 -74.14
C ASP A 112 30.51 -25.68 -74.59
N ALA A 113 29.37 -26.36 -74.39
CA ALA A 113 28.06 -25.87 -74.78
C ALA A 113 27.72 -24.47 -74.21
N PHE A 114 28.34 -24.08 -73.10
CA PHE A 114 28.13 -22.81 -72.43
C PHE A 114 29.20 -21.74 -72.74
N GLY A 115 30.12 -22.05 -73.64
CA GLY A 115 31.22 -21.19 -74.07
C GLY A 115 32.50 -21.41 -73.28
N LYS A 116 33.64 -21.36 -73.98
CA LYS A 116 35.00 -21.37 -73.43
C LYS A 116 35.38 -20.04 -72.77
N TYR A 117 36.52 -20.01 -72.11
CA TYR A 117 37.06 -18.86 -71.37
C TYR A 117 36.94 -17.51 -72.11
N ASN A 118 37.32 -17.45 -73.39
CA ASN A 118 37.28 -16.24 -74.23
C ASN A 118 36.00 -16.10 -75.06
N GLU A 119 35.08 -17.04 -74.97
CA GLU A 119 33.84 -17.01 -75.72
C GLU A 119 32.75 -16.28 -74.92
N LYS A 120 31.76 -15.76 -75.64
CA LYS A 120 30.61 -15.09 -75.04
C LYS A 120 29.79 -16.10 -74.23
N LYS A 121 29.35 -15.70 -73.03
CA LYS A 121 28.42 -16.51 -72.23
C LYS A 121 27.11 -16.79 -72.96
N VAL A 122 26.56 -17.96 -72.68
CA VAL A 122 25.18 -18.30 -73.06
C VAL A 122 24.17 -17.64 -72.11
N ALA A 123 24.44 -17.67 -70.80
CA ALA A 123 23.59 -17.04 -69.79
C ALA A 123 24.41 -16.57 -68.57
N ASN A 124 23.82 -15.65 -67.78
CA ASN A 124 24.43 -15.21 -66.51
C ASN A 124 24.41 -16.33 -65.45
N ARG A 125 23.30 -17.07 -65.39
CA ARG A 125 23.03 -18.15 -64.45
C ARG A 125 22.68 -19.44 -65.19
N LEU A 126 23.37 -20.52 -64.87
CA LEU A 126 23.09 -21.85 -65.43
C LEU A 126 22.53 -22.76 -64.34
N HIS A 127 21.43 -23.45 -64.64
CA HIS A 127 20.79 -24.42 -63.76
C HIS A 127 20.73 -25.76 -64.49
N LEU A 128 21.53 -26.72 -64.07
CA LEU A 128 21.73 -27.99 -64.77
C LEU A 128 21.26 -29.15 -63.90
N TYR A 129 20.04 -29.62 -64.14
CA TYR A 129 19.42 -30.66 -63.31
C TYR A 129 19.48 -32.04 -63.98
N ASN A 130 20.30 -32.94 -63.42
CA ASN A 130 20.39 -34.35 -63.82
C ASN A 130 20.71 -34.55 -65.31
N ASN A 131 21.49 -33.64 -65.89
CA ASN A 131 21.89 -33.71 -67.29
C ASN A 131 22.96 -34.77 -67.53
N THR A 132 23.11 -35.18 -68.79
CA THR A 132 24.21 -36.02 -69.26
C THR A 132 25.18 -35.20 -70.10
N PHE A 133 26.46 -35.59 -70.12
CA PHE A 133 27.56 -34.90 -70.77
C PHE A 133 28.30 -35.87 -71.68
N VAL A 134 28.55 -35.51 -72.93
CA VAL A 134 29.21 -36.40 -73.91
C VAL A 134 30.60 -36.86 -73.44
N GLU A 135 31.37 -35.96 -72.83
CA GLU A 135 32.70 -36.27 -72.26
C GLU A 135 32.66 -36.57 -70.75
N GLY A 136 31.47 -36.65 -70.14
CA GLY A 136 31.33 -36.79 -68.68
C GLY A 136 31.80 -35.56 -67.88
N ARG A 137 31.94 -34.39 -68.52
CA ARG A 137 32.38 -33.11 -67.94
C ARG A 137 31.64 -31.90 -68.50
N ILE A 138 31.69 -30.78 -67.77
CA ILE A 138 30.93 -29.57 -68.13
C ILE A 138 31.63 -28.71 -69.19
N SER A 139 32.96 -28.74 -69.26
CA SER A 139 33.77 -28.09 -70.31
C SER A 139 34.83 -29.06 -70.79
N SER A 140 35.36 -28.90 -72.01
CA SER A 140 36.43 -29.76 -72.50
C SER A 140 37.71 -29.62 -71.68
N ALA A 141 38.55 -30.66 -71.65
CA ALA A 141 39.77 -30.67 -70.85
C ALA A 141 40.67 -29.44 -71.12
N SER A 142 41.19 -28.82 -70.06
CA SER A 142 42.00 -27.59 -70.09
C SER A 142 41.27 -26.28 -70.49
N ASN A 143 39.96 -26.32 -70.76
CA ASN A 143 39.15 -25.12 -70.90
C ASN A 143 38.42 -24.76 -69.59
N SER A 144 37.75 -23.62 -69.59
CA SER A 144 36.83 -23.23 -68.52
C SER A 144 35.60 -22.56 -69.12
N ILE A 145 34.51 -22.53 -68.35
CA ILE A 145 33.31 -21.78 -68.70
C ILE A 145 33.66 -20.30 -68.92
N SER A 146 32.93 -19.66 -69.84
CA SER A 146 33.04 -18.24 -70.17
C SER A 146 33.26 -17.36 -68.93
N GLN A 147 34.23 -16.45 -69.02
CA GLN A 147 34.60 -15.50 -67.97
C GLN A 147 33.47 -14.55 -67.51
N THR A 148 32.35 -14.52 -68.24
CA THR A 148 31.22 -13.63 -67.94
C THR A 148 30.02 -14.36 -67.32
N THR A 149 30.06 -15.69 -67.24
CA THR A 149 29.08 -16.49 -66.48
C THR A 149 29.50 -16.47 -65.01
N GLU A 150 28.60 -16.10 -64.11
CA GLU A 150 28.95 -15.89 -62.70
C GLU A 150 28.40 -16.97 -61.76
N PHE A 151 27.42 -17.75 -62.22
CA PHE A 151 26.60 -18.61 -61.37
C PHE A 151 26.25 -19.92 -62.07
N ILE A 152 26.53 -21.05 -61.42
CA ILE A 152 26.06 -22.37 -61.85
C ILE A 152 25.50 -23.15 -60.65
N VAL A 153 24.32 -23.74 -60.83
CA VAL A 153 23.74 -24.77 -59.95
C VAL A 153 23.60 -26.06 -60.75
N MET A 154 24.06 -27.17 -60.20
CA MET A 154 24.01 -28.49 -60.79
C MET A 154 23.41 -29.49 -59.81
N THR A 155 22.57 -30.40 -60.30
CA THR A 155 22.26 -31.64 -59.59
C THR A 155 22.66 -32.83 -60.43
N TYR A 156 23.13 -33.88 -59.76
CA TYR A 156 23.38 -35.17 -60.39
C TYR A 156 22.70 -36.28 -59.58
N ASN A 157 22.29 -37.31 -60.30
CA ASN A 157 21.55 -38.46 -59.76
C ASN A 157 21.86 -39.68 -60.65
N LYS A 158 21.16 -40.80 -60.48
CA LYS A 158 21.44 -42.03 -61.24
C LYS A 158 21.28 -41.91 -62.78
N ASN A 159 20.63 -40.83 -63.24
CA ASN A 159 20.42 -40.56 -64.68
C ASN A 159 21.51 -39.65 -65.27
N SER A 160 22.38 -39.05 -64.45
CA SER A 160 23.52 -38.26 -64.90
C SER A 160 24.74 -39.15 -65.14
N ASN A 161 25.61 -38.77 -66.08
CA ASN A 161 26.90 -39.43 -66.33
C ASN A 161 28.09 -38.48 -66.07
N LEU A 162 27.93 -37.48 -65.20
CA LEU A 162 29.04 -36.62 -64.78
C LEU A 162 30.09 -37.49 -64.06
N LEU A 163 31.28 -37.61 -64.65
CA LEU A 163 32.36 -38.48 -64.17
C LEU A 163 33.39 -37.73 -63.33
N PHE A 164 33.67 -36.47 -63.67
CA PHE A 164 34.58 -35.63 -62.90
C PHE A 164 34.24 -34.15 -63.09
N LEU A 165 34.66 -33.35 -62.12
CA LEU A 165 34.58 -31.89 -62.13
C LEU A 165 35.95 -31.35 -61.74
N ASP A 166 36.63 -30.71 -62.66
CA ASP A 166 37.86 -29.98 -62.35
C ASP A 166 37.52 -28.55 -61.96
N LEU A 167 37.98 -28.08 -60.79
CA LEU A 167 37.75 -26.70 -60.33
C LEU A 167 38.31 -25.66 -61.31
N ARG A 168 39.28 -26.04 -62.16
CA ARG A 168 39.74 -25.21 -63.27
C ARG A 168 38.62 -24.90 -64.27
N GLU A 169 37.73 -25.84 -64.54
CA GLU A 169 36.63 -25.68 -65.51
C GLU A 169 35.64 -24.59 -65.08
N ILE A 170 35.54 -24.34 -63.77
CA ILE A 170 34.59 -23.40 -63.16
C ILE A 170 35.27 -22.20 -62.48
N LYS A 171 36.57 -21.98 -62.73
CA LYS A 171 37.39 -20.99 -62.02
C LYS A 171 36.92 -19.53 -62.12
N ASN A 172 36.05 -19.23 -63.09
CA ASN A 172 35.55 -17.87 -63.32
C ASN A 172 34.24 -17.57 -62.57
N LEU A 173 33.63 -18.57 -61.93
CA LEU A 173 32.34 -18.40 -61.26
C LEU A 173 32.51 -17.73 -59.89
N LYS A 174 31.53 -16.90 -59.51
CA LYS A 174 31.40 -16.40 -58.13
C LYS A 174 30.61 -17.37 -57.26
N PHE A 175 29.64 -18.08 -57.84
CA PHE A 175 28.80 -19.07 -57.16
C PHE A 175 28.79 -20.38 -57.95
N PHE A 176 29.11 -21.47 -57.27
CA PHE A 176 28.97 -22.81 -57.82
C PHE A 176 28.28 -23.72 -56.80
N GLN A 177 27.33 -24.53 -57.28
CA GLN A 177 26.69 -25.56 -56.47
C GLN A 177 26.58 -26.87 -57.26
N LEU A 178 27.06 -27.96 -56.67
CA LEU A 178 26.85 -29.32 -57.14
C LEU A 178 26.19 -30.15 -56.03
N LEU A 179 24.96 -30.60 -56.27
CA LEU A 179 24.14 -31.37 -55.33
C LEU A 179 23.95 -32.82 -55.82
N CYS A 180 24.03 -33.78 -54.91
CA CYS A 180 23.67 -35.17 -55.17
C CYS A 180 22.22 -35.45 -54.76
N ARG A 181 21.42 -36.11 -55.60
CA ARG A 181 20.00 -36.41 -55.30
C ARG A 181 19.69 -37.89 -55.02
N ASP A 182 20.60 -38.80 -55.33
CA ASP A 182 20.45 -40.25 -55.14
C ASP A 182 21.72 -40.85 -54.49
N THR A 183 21.62 -42.00 -53.83
CA THR A 183 22.80 -42.83 -53.52
C THR A 183 23.33 -43.46 -54.81
N LEU A 184 24.62 -43.25 -55.13
CA LEU A 184 25.22 -43.67 -56.39
C LEU A 184 26.30 -44.73 -56.17
N THR A 185 26.55 -45.55 -57.20
CA THR A 185 27.68 -46.49 -57.22
C THR A 185 29.01 -45.81 -57.49
N ASN A 186 29.00 -44.73 -58.28
CA ASN A 186 30.16 -43.89 -58.57
C ASN A 186 29.76 -42.42 -58.42
N TYR A 187 30.60 -41.65 -57.73
CA TYR A 187 30.46 -40.20 -57.56
C TYR A 187 31.46 -39.47 -58.45
N PRO A 188 31.14 -38.26 -58.94
CA PRO A 188 32.06 -37.49 -59.76
C PRO A 188 33.34 -37.18 -58.99
N VAL A 189 34.50 -37.46 -59.60
CA VAL A 189 35.80 -37.12 -59.02
C VAL A 189 36.01 -35.62 -59.11
N ILE A 190 36.32 -34.98 -57.97
CA ILE A 190 36.52 -33.53 -57.93
C ILE A 190 37.99 -33.24 -57.73
N GLU A 191 38.59 -32.64 -58.76
CA GLU A 191 40.00 -32.36 -58.80
C GLU A 191 40.24 -30.86 -58.91
N ASN A 192 41.42 -30.45 -58.47
CA ASN A 192 41.90 -29.09 -58.65
C ASN A 192 43.20 -29.16 -59.43
N THR A 193 43.13 -28.95 -60.74
CA THR A 193 44.33 -28.93 -61.58
C THR A 193 44.91 -27.52 -61.73
N ILE A 194 44.37 -26.50 -61.07
CA ILE A 194 44.89 -25.12 -61.16
C ILE A 194 46.38 -25.13 -60.78
N ASP A 195 47.21 -24.48 -61.61
CA ASP A 195 48.65 -24.47 -61.40
C ASP A 195 48.98 -23.84 -60.04
N PRO A 196 49.71 -24.53 -59.14
CA PRO A 196 50.19 -23.98 -57.89
C PRO A 196 51.00 -22.68 -58.05
N LEU A 197 51.58 -22.44 -59.23
CA LEU A 197 52.34 -21.23 -59.58
C LEU A 197 51.48 -20.13 -60.22
N ASP A 198 50.20 -20.38 -60.49
CA ASP A 198 49.27 -19.36 -61.01
C ASP A 198 49.02 -18.29 -59.93
N THR A 199 49.51 -17.07 -60.19
CA THR A 199 49.34 -15.94 -59.27
C THR A 199 47.96 -15.28 -59.38
N SER A 200 47.11 -15.73 -60.32
CA SER A 200 45.73 -15.25 -60.39
C SER A 200 44.92 -15.89 -59.26
N ILE A 201 44.54 -15.07 -58.27
CA ILE A 201 43.72 -15.53 -57.15
C ILE A 201 42.32 -15.81 -57.68
N ILE A 202 41.96 -17.09 -57.75
CA ILE A 202 40.61 -17.53 -58.08
C ILE A 202 39.71 -17.30 -56.86
N PHE A 203 38.56 -16.69 -57.08
CA PHE A 203 37.67 -16.26 -56.01
C PHE A 203 36.24 -16.79 -56.17
N PHE A 204 35.78 -17.55 -55.17
CA PHE A 204 34.38 -17.96 -55.04
C PHE A 204 33.74 -17.26 -53.84
N SER A 205 32.57 -16.65 -54.03
CA SER A 205 31.72 -16.21 -52.91
C SER A 205 31.08 -17.42 -52.22
N ASN A 206 30.63 -18.41 -52.99
CA ASN A 206 30.09 -19.65 -52.46
C ASN A 206 30.49 -20.84 -53.34
N LEU A 207 31.00 -21.89 -52.71
CA LEU A 207 31.34 -23.16 -53.35
C LEU A 207 30.62 -24.29 -52.62
N TYR A 208 29.54 -24.80 -53.19
CA TYR A 208 28.80 -25.94 -52.67
C TYR A 208 29.12 -27.19 -53.49
N ILE A 209 29.54 -28.26 -52.82
CA ILE A 209 29.96 -29.49 -53.48
C ILE A 209 29.50 -30.71 -52.70
N ALA A 210 28.74 -31.60 -53.36
CA ALA A 210 28.53 -32.96 -52.92
C ALA A 210 29.61 -33.89 -53.51
N THR A 211 30.34 -34.61 -52.67
CA THR A 211 31.50 -35.41 -53.08
C THR A 211 31.83 -36.52 -52.08
N ASN A 212 32.48 -37.60 -52.53
CA ASN A 212 32.94 -38.68 -51.66
C ASN A 212 34.41 -38.51 -51.21
N MET A 213 35.09 -37.42 -51.61
CA MET A 213 36.46 -37.10 -51.19
C MET A 213 36.61 -35.59 -50.97
N VAL A 214 37.45 -35.17 -50.02
CA VAL A 214 37.72 -33.74 -49.81
C VAL A 214 38.58 -33.19 -50.96
N PRO A 215 38.13 -32.19 -51.74
CA PRO A 215 38.93 -31.64 -52.84
C PRO A 215 40.04 -30.73 -52.30
N SER A 216 41.15 -30.60 -53.04
CA SER A 216 42.18 -29.59 -52.76
C SER A 216 41.68 -28.21 -53.19
N LEU A 217 41.83 -27.20 -52.33
CA LEU A 217 41.51 -25.79 -52.62
C LEU A 217 42.76 -24.90 -52.67
N SER A 218 43.90 -25.50 -53.03
CA SER A 218 45.13 -24.74 -53.28
C SER A 218 44.89 -23.64 -54.32
N ASN A 219 45.41 -22.44 -54.06
CA ASN A 219 45.23 -21.22 -54.87
C ASN A 219 43.78 -20.74 -55.09
N ILE A 220 42.83 -21.26 -54.30
CA ILE A 220 41.44 -20.82 -54.34
C ILE A 220 41.14 -20.04 -53.06
N LYS A 221 40.70 -18.78 -53.22
CA LYS A 221 40.09 -18.00 -52.15
C LYS A 221 38.59 -18.22 -52.17
N CYS A 222 38.01 -18.56 -51.02
CA CYS A 222 36.57 -18.75 -50.91
C CYS A 222 36.00 -18.13 -49.64
N GLU A 223 34.90 -17.39 -49.77
CA GLU A 223 34.19 -16.86 -48.59
C GLU A 223 33.41 -17.96 -47.88
N ASN A 224 32.64 -18.78 -48.61
CA ASN A 224 31.87 -19.88 -48.02
C ASN A 224 32.00 -21.17 -48.83
N VAL A 225 32.51 -22.21 -48.19
CA VAL A 225 32.59 -23.56 -48.73
C VAL A 225 31.57 -24.43 -48.01
N PHE A 226 30.75 -25.14 -48.78
CA PHE A 226 29.79 -26.13 -48.28
C PHE A 226 30.17 -27.47 -48.90
N ILE A 227 30.59 -28.43 -48.09
CA ILE A 227 30.92 -29.77 -48.55
C ILE A 227 29.89 -30.73 -47.97
N GLN A 228 29.16 -31.42 -48.84
CA GLN A 228 28.35 -32.57 -48.48
C GLN A 228 29.15 -33.83 -48.82
N LEU A 229 29.73 -34.48 -47.82
CA LEU A 229 30.38 -35.77 -47.97
C LEU A 229 29.33 -36.85 -48.17
N VAL A 230 29.35 -37.47 -49.35
CA VAL A 230 28.48 -38.60 -49.70
C VAL A 230 29.27 -39.90 -49.64
N ASN A 231 28.65 -40.98 -49.16
CA ASN A 231 29.33 -42.24 -48.84
C ASN A 231 30.51 -42.06 -47.86
N ALA A 232 30.28 -41.28 -46.80
CA ALA A 232 31.33 -40.81 -45.91
C ALA A 232 32.00 -41.91 -45.06
N GLY A 233 31.38 -43.09 -44.92
CA GLY A 233 31.91 -44.23 -44.16
C GLY A 233 33.06 -45.00 -44.83
N SER A 234 33.40 -44.65 -46.08
CA SER A 234 34.56 -45.18 -46.80
C SER A 234 35.89 -44.51 -46.35
N THR A 235 37.06 -45.05 -46.70
CA THR A 235 38.36 -44.47 -46.31
C THR A 235 38.60 -43.12 -47.00
N ILE A 236 38.14 -42.03 -46.39
CA ILE A 236 38.36 -40.64 -46.85
C ILE A 236 39.73 -40.16 -46.36
N SER A 237 40.52 -39.57 -47.28
CA SER A 237 41.71 -38.81 -46.90
C SER A 237 41.33 -37.39 -46.47
N TRP A 238 41.77 -36.97 -45.30
CA TRP A 238 41.53 -35.63 -44.75
C TRP A 238 42.60 -34.60 -45.14
N SER A 239 43.72 -35.02 -45.73
CA SER A 239 44.91 -34.17 -45.96
C SER A 239 44.63 -32.90 -46.75
N ASN A 240 43.63 -32.91 -47.63
CA ASN A 240 43.32 -31.75 -48.47
C ASN A 240 42.77 -30.55 -47.68
N PHE A 241 42.29 -30.72 -46.45
CA PHE A 241 41.96 -29.57 -45.59
C PHE A 241 43.17 -28.67 -45.29
N ASP A 242 44.40 -29.20 -45.35
CA ASP A 242 45.63 -28.41 -45.21
C ASP A 242 45.73 -27.31 -46.30
N THR A 243 45.05 -27.48 -47.43
CA THR A 243 45.04 -26.53 -48.54
C THR A 243 44.05 -25.37 -48.36
N PHE A 244 43.22 -25.40 -47.31
CA PHE A 244 42.12 -24.45 -47.08
C PHE A 244 42.63 -23.18 -46.38
N GLN A 245 43.78 -22.64 -46.83
CA GLN A 245 44.44 -21.48 -46.22
C GLN A 245 43.69 -20.17 -46.47
N SER A 246 42.97 -20.07 -47.60
CA SER A 246 42.23 -18.87 -48.02
C SER A 246 40.71 -19.07 -48.00
N VAL A 247 40.23 -20.05 -47.23
CA VAL A 247 38.81 -20.33 -47.01
C VAL A 247 38.37 -19.64 -45.72
N ARG A 248 37.40 -18.72 -45.79
CA ARG A 248 36.87 -18.05 -44.59
C ARG A 248 35.94 -18.97 -43.80
N SER A 249 34.92 -19.52 -44.45
CA SER A 249 33.87 -20.34 -43.84
C SER A 249 33.81 -21.73 -44.47
N LEU A 250 33.76 -22.77 -43.64
CA LEU A 250 33.56 -24.16 -44.03
C LEU A 250 32.34 -24.74 -43.30
N ASN A 251 31.39 -25.24 -44.07
CA ASN A 251 30.26 -26.03 -43.61
C ASN A 251 30.43 -27.46 -44.13
N LEU A 252 30.63 -28.41 -43.23
CA LEU A 252 30.85 -29.81 -43.56
C LEU A 252 29.66 -30.67 -43.10
N TYR A 253 28.98 -31.25 -44.07
CA TYR A 253 27.90 -32.22 -43.89
C TYR A 253 28.36 -33.59 -44.34
N TYR A 254 27.81 -34.65 -43.76
CA TYR A 254 28.19 -36.03 -44.07
C TYR A 254 26.97 -36.95 -43.89
N ASP A 255 26.84 -37.94 -44.77
CA ASP A 255 25.71 -38.87 -44.81
C ASP A 255 25.91 -40.17 -44.01
N ASP A 256 27.11 -40.37 -43.47
CA ASP A 256 27.52 -41.52 -42.64
C ASP A 256 28.50 -41.07 -41.55
N ASP A 257 28.72 -41.90 -40.54
CA ASP A 257 29.51 -41.53 -39.36
C ASP A 257 31.01 -41.38 -39.67
N ILE A 258 31.58 -40.20 -39.35
CA ILE A 258 32.99 -39.88 -39.60
C ILE A 258 33.77 -39.60 -38.32
N PHE A 259 35.09 -39.78 -38.37
CA PHE A 259 35.97 -39.20 -37.36
C PHE A 259 36.19 -37.70 -37.65
N TYR A 260 36.45 -36.92 -36.60
CA TYR A 260 36.83 -35.52 -36.76
C TYR A 260 38.08 -35.37 -37.65
N PRO A 261 38.05 -34.52 -38.70
CA PRO A 261 39.20 -34.31 -39.58
C PRO A 261 40.31 -33.51 -38.89
N THR A 262 41.32 -34.18 -38.32
CA THR A 262 42.40 -33.52 -37.56
C THR A 262 43.29 -32.58 -38.40
N SER A 263 43.32 -32.74 -39.72
CA SER A 263 44.00 -31.81 -40.66
C SER A 263 43.39 -30.41 -40.69
N LEU A 264 42.16 -30.22 -40.20
CA LEU A 264 41.57 -28.88 -40.03
C LEU A 264 42.45 -27.97 -39.16
N ALA A 265 43.26 -28.54 -38.27
CA ALA A 265 44.23 -27.81 -37.45
C ALA A 265 45.24 -26.99 -38.26
N ASN A 266 45.53 -27.40 -39.50
CA ASN A 266 46.48 -26.69 -40.35
C ASN A 266 45.80 -25.67 -41.27
N SER A 267 44.47 -25.57 -41.26
CA SER A 267 43.72 -24.70 -42.18
C SER A 267 43.67 -23.23 -41.73
N GLY A 268 43.36 -22.33 -42.66
CA GLY A 268 43.15 -20.89 -42.39
C GLY A 268 41.70 -20.51 -42.08
N ILE A 269 40.86 -21.49 -41.73
CA ILE A 269 39.41 -21.32 -41.58
C ILE A 269 39.08 -20.48 -40.35
N LYS A 270 38.14 -19.53 -40.54
CA LYS A 270 37.63 -18.63 -39.49
C LYS A 270 36.26 -19.05 -38.98
N VAL A 271 35.43 -19.64 -39.82
CA VAL A 271 34.09 -20.12 -39.44
C VAL A 271 33.99 -21.60 -39.78
N LEU A 272 33.81 -22.45 -38.78
CA LEU A 272 33.71 -23.89 -38.95
C LEU A 272 32.35 -24.38 -38.43
N SER A 273 31.56 -24.98 -39.31
CA SER A 273 30.33 -25.68 -38.96
C SER A 273 30.44 -27.16 -39.35
N LEU A 274 30.25 -28.04 -38.37
CA LEU A 274 30.27 -29.49 -38.54
C LEU A 274 28.89 -30.08 -38.19
N GLY A 275 28.34 -30.87 -39.09
CA GLY A 275 27.02 -31.48 -38.93
C GLY A 275 25.87 -30.56 -39.38
N GLY A 276 24.67 -31.12 -39.38
CA GLY A 276 23.45 -30.49 -39.91
C GLY A 276 22.94 -31.13 -41.20
N VAL A 277 21.75 -30.73 -41.64
CA VAL A 277 21.09 -31.26 -42.84
C VAL A 277 21.05 -30.17 -43.90
N ALA A 278 21.61 -30.43 -45.09
CA ALA A 278 21.42 -29.52 -46.22
C ALA A 278 20.04 -29.70 -46.87
N ASP A 279 19.51 -30.94 -46.92
CA ASP A 279 18.21 -31.29 -47.54
C ASP A 279 17.80 -32.73 -47.13
N ALA A 280 16.99 -32.93 -46.08
CA ALA A 280 16.28 -34.17 -45.67
C ALA A 280 16.97 -35.56 -45.83
N SER A 281 18.29 -35.60 -45.97
CA SER A 281 19.11 -36.78 -46.28
C SER A 281 19.52 -37.51 -44.99
N PRO A 282 20.02 -38.77 -45.06
CA PRO A 282 20.63 -39.42 -43.90
C PRO A 282 21.71 -38.51 -43.31
N VAL A 283 21.74 -38.39 -41.98
CA VAL A 283 22.66 -37.51 -41.26
C VAL A 283 23.63 -38.40 -40.51
N GLY A 284 24.90 -38.41 -40.94
CA GLY A 284 25.96 -39.06 -40.18
C GLY A 284 26.30 -38.29 -38.91
N LEU A 285 26.97 -38.96 -37.96
CA LEU A 285 27.42 -38.40 -36.69
C LEU A 285 28.95 -38.32 -36.63
N LEU A 286 29.48 -37.39 -35.82
CA LEU A 286 30.89 -37.45 -35.45
C LEU A 286 31.10 -38.56 -34.44
N LYS A 287 32.03 -39.47 -34.76
CA LYS A 287 32.44 -40.57 -33.87
C LYS A 287 33.19 -40.04 -32.66
N ALA A 288 33.01 -40.73 -31.53
CA ALA A 288 33.71 -40.42 -30.28
C ALA A 288 35.24 -40.38 -30.47
N PRO A 289 35.90 -39.27 -30.10
CA PRO A 289 37.36 -39.20 -30.17
C PRO A 289 38.01 -39.89 -28.96
N SER A 290 39.15 -40.55 -29.20
CA SER A 290 39.93 -41.20 -28.14
C SER A 290 40.88 -40.25 -27.40
N ILE A 291 41.15 -39.07 -27.98
CA ILE A 291 42.01 -38.02 -27.44
C ILE A 291 41.38 -36.65 -27.71
N LYS A 292 41.83 -35.61 -26.98
CA LYS A 292 41.45 -34.24 -27.29
C LYS A 292 42.00 -33.82 -28.67
N LEU A 293 41.19 -33.08 -29.42
CA LEU A 293 41.36 -32.74 -30.82
C LEU A 293 41.81 -31.28 -30.99
N PRO A 294 42.60 -30.99 -32.04
CA PRO A 294 42.99 -29.63 -32.38
C PRO A 294 41.89 -28.88 -33.14
N LEU A 295 41.93 -27.54 -33.10
CA LEU A 295 41.08 -26.64 -33.88
C LEU A 295 41.93 -25.77 -34.84
N PRO A 296 41.33 -25.20 -35.91
CA PRO A 296 42.02 -24.20 -36.73
C PRO A 296 42.51 -23.01 -35.86
N PRO A 297 43.74 -22.50 -36.05
CA PRO A 297 44.35 -21.52 -35.16
C PRO A 297 43.77 -20.10 -35.27
N GLN A 298 43.07 -19.76 -36.36
CA GLN A 298 42.45 -18.45 -36.59
C GLN A 298 40.92 -18.48 -36.44
N LEU A 299 40.38 -19.52 -35.79
CA LEU A 299 38.94 -19.72 -35.72
C LEU A 299 38.26 -18.59 -34.93
N GLU A 300 37.24 -18.00 -35.52
CA GLU A 300 36.37 -16.96 -34.95
C GLU A 300 35.01 -17.55 -34.52
N THR A 301 34.50 -18.54 -35.26
CA THR A 301 33.22 -19.22 -34.98
C THR A 301 33.34 -20.73 -35.09
N LEU A 302 32.81 -21.45 -34.08
CA LEU A 302 32.72 -22.91 -34.06
C LEU A 302 31.27 -23.36 -33.84
N SER A 303 30.73 -24.15 -34.76
CA SER A 303 29.41 -24.76 -34.64
C SER A 303 29.50 -26.27 -34.84
N ILE A 304 29.00 -27.05 -33.87
CA ILE A 304 28.91 -28.51 -33.97
C ILE A 304 27.58 -28.95 -33.40
N ALA A 305 26.82 -29.72 -34.17
CA ALA A 305 25.51 -30.17 -33.73
C ALA A 305 25.23 -31.63 -34.09
N ASN A 306 24.37 -32.26 -33.29
CA ASN A 306 23.80 -33.58 -33.54
C ASN A 306 24.89 -34.67 -33.64
N SER A 307 25.64 -34.88 -32.56
CA SER A 307 26.63 -35.96 -32.44
C SER A 307 26.79 -36.36 -30.97
N PRO A 308 25.84 -37.11 -30.38
CA PRO A 308 25.76 -37.37 -28.95
C PRO A 308 27.01 -38.01 -28.33
N ASP A 309 27.78 -38.75 -29.11
CA ASP A 309 29.00 -39.43 -28.63
C ASP A 309 30.27 -38.60 -28.87
N PHE A 310 30.18 -37.40 -29.46
CA PHE A 310 31.32 -36.55 -29.79
C PHE A 310 31.82 -35.74 -28.58
N ASN A 311 32.30 -36.47 -27.58
CA ASN A 311 32.86 -35.93 -26.35
C ASN A 311 33.99 -36.85 -25.84
N VAL A 312 34.84 -36.34 -24.96
CA VAL A 312 35.86 -37.13 -24.26
C VAL A 312 35.45 -37.25 -22.81
N ASN A 313 34.96 -38.43 -22.39
CA ASN A 313 34.46 -38.67 -21.02
C ASN A 313 33.34 -37.69 -20.58
N GLY A 314 32.51 -37.22 -21.51
CA GLY A 314 31.47 -36.22 -21.24
C GLY A 314 31.98 -34.78 -21.16
N ASP A 315 33.22 -34.51 -21.56
CA ASP A 315 33.80 -33.17 -21.70
C ASP A 315 33.94 -32.78 -23.19
N LEU A 316 34.05 -31.49 -23.52
CA LEU A 316 34.28 -31.08 -24.91
C LEU A 316 35.56 -31.71 -25.46
N PRO A 317 35.55 -32.14 -26.74
CA PRO A 317 36.62 -32.95 -27.28
C PRO A 317 37.85 -32.14 -27.74
N PHE A 318 38.00 -30.87 -27.35
CA PHE A 318 39.08 -30.00 -27.85
C PHE A 318 40.16 -29.74 -26.79
N SER A 319 41.41 -29.70 -27.22
CA SER A 319 42.57 -29.48 -26.34
C SER A 319 42.75 -28.02 -25.97
N GLU A 320 42.63 -27.11 -26.94
CA GLU A 320 42.81 -25.67 -26.80
C GLU A 320 41.83 -24.92 -27.71
N TYR A 321 41.46 -23.70 -27.31
CA TYR A 321 40.60 -22.80 -28.09
C TYR A 321 41.40 -21.57 -28.51
N PRO A 322 41.32 -21.14 -29.79
CA PRO A 322 41.96 -19.91 -30.23
C PRO A 322 41.42 -18.68 -29.50
N ASN A 323 42.29 -17.71 -29.19
CA ASN A 323 41.89 -16.42 -28.60
C ASN A 323 41.06 -15.55 -29.58
N THR A 324 41.01 -15.91 -30.86
CA THR A 324 40.15 -15.27 -31.87
C THR A 324 38.71 -15.75 -31.79
N LEU A 325 38.43 -16.86 -31.10
CA LEU A 325 37.12 -17.49 -31.05
C LEU A 325 36.17 -16.66 -30.17
N ASP A 326 35.11 -16.11 -30.77
CA ASP A 326 34.13 -15.27 -30.07
C ASP A 326 32.70 -15.84 -30.11
N TYR A 327 32.46 -16.85 -30.97
CA TYR A 327 31.16 -17.51 -31.11
C TYR A 327 31.29 -19.03 -31.08
N ILE A 328 30.63 -19.65 -30.11
CA ILE A 328 30.44 -21.10 -30.01
C ILE A 328 28.97 -21.49 -30.07
N SER A 329 28.68 -22.56 -30.83
CA SER A 329 27.39 -23.24 -30.87
C SER A 329 27.57 -24.75 -30.78
N PHE A 330 27.13 -25.37 -29.68
CA PHE A 330 27.19 -26.81 -29.46
C PHE A 330 25.80 -27.41 -29.25
N GLY A 331 25.43 -28.39 -30.07
CA GLY A 331 24.12 -29.02 -30.03
C GLY A 331 24.21 -30.54 -29.86
N ASN A 332 23.59 -31.11 -28.82
CA ASN A 332 23.46 -32.57 -28.63
C ASN A 332 24.79 -33.33 -28.84
N LEU A 333 25.81 -33.01 -28.03
CA LEU A 333 27.16 -33.60 -28.08
C LEU A 333 27.41 -34.60 -26.92
N GLY A 334 26.39 -34.86 -26.10
CA GLY A 334 26.48 -35.73 -24.91
C GLY A 334 27.43 -35.23 -23.82
N ILE A 335 27.63 -33.91 -23.74
CA ILE A 335 28.47 -33.29 -22.71
C ILE A 335 27.75 -33.37 -21.36
N LYS A 336 28.48 -33.76 -20.31
CA LYS A 336 27.93 -33.96 -18.95
C LYS A 336 28.08 -32.75 -18.04
N ASN A 337 29.02 -31.85 -18.33
CA ASN A 337 29.28 -30.65 -17.52
C ASN A 337 29.36 -29.39 -18.39
N PHE A 338 28.96 -28.25 -17.84
CA PHE A 338 29.14 -26.97 -18.53
C PHE A 338 30.64 -26.63 -18.68
N PRO A 339 31.11 -26.21 -19.88
CA PRO A 339 32.52 -25.93 -20.13
C PRO A 339 32.96 -24.58 -19.54
N LEU A 340 33.68 -24.60 -18.40
CA LEU A 340 34.20 -23.39 -17.74
C LEU A 340 35.58 -22.93 -18.24
N TYR A 341 36.16 -23.61 -19.23
CA TYR A 341 37.50 -23.35 -19.76
C TYR A 341 37.48 -22.73 -21.17
N LEU A 342 36.37 -22.09 -21.55
CA LEU A 342 36.26 -21.40 -22.82
C LEU A 342 37.03 -20.06 -22.80
N PRO A 343 37.41 -19.48 -23.96
CA PRO A 343 38.05 -18.17 -24.02
C PRO A 343 37.22 -17.06 -23.37
N SER A 344 37.87 -16.13 -22.66
CA SER A 344 37.18 -15.03 -21.95
C SER A 344 36.59 -13.97 -22.89
N ASN A 345 37.04 -13.94 -24.15
CA ASN A 345 36.56 -13.02 -25.19
C ASN A 345 35.32 -13.54 -25.95
N ILE A 346 34.71 -14.65 -25.51
CA ILE A 346 33.46 -15.13 -26.10
C ILE A 346 32.37 -14.07 -25.95
N VAL A 347 31.73 -13.75 -27.08
CA VAL A 347 30.59 -12.83 -27.18
C VAL A 347 29.27 -13.60 -27.29
N ARG A 348 29.27 -14.77 -27.95
CA ARG A 348 28.07 -15.59 -28.17
C ARG A 348 28.31 -17.04 -27.79
N LEU A 349 27.47 -17.57 -26.90
CA LEU A 349 27.53 -18.96 -26.46
C LEU A 349 26.16 -19.62 -26.57
N LEU A 350 26.05 -20.61 -27.45
CA LEU A 350 24.85 -21.40 -27.65
C LEU A 350 25.15 -22.85 -27.28
N ILE A 351 24.46 -23.38 -26.28
CA ILE A 351 24.50 -24.79 -25.92
C ILE A 351 23.06 -25.32 -25.95
N LEU A 352 22.83 -26.34 -26.77
CA LEU A 352 21.51 -26.85 -27.10
C LEU A 352 21.48 -28.37 -26.87
N GLY A 353 20.43 -28.91 -26.25
CA GLY A 353 20.15 -30.35 -26.25
C GLY A 353 21.23 -31.24 -25.61
N ASN A 354 22.09 -30.72 -24.73
CA ASN A 354 23.17 -31.49 -24.09
C ASN A 354 22.78 -32.11 -22.75
N ASN A 355 21.53 -31.94 -22.29
CA ASN A 355 20.92 -32.57 -21.11
C ASN A 355 21.91 -32.87 -19.96
N PHE A 356 22.49 -31.82 -19.37
CA PHE A 356 23.46 -31.93 -18.27
C PHE A 356 22.88 -32.68 -17.05
N ALA A 357 21.56 -32.80 -16.94
CA ALA A 357 20.84 -33.17 -15.71
C ALA A 357 20.59 -34.66 -15.49
N ILE A 358 21.13 -35.58 -16.30
CA ILE A 358 21.02 -37.02 -15.96
C ILE A 358 21.89 -37.36 -14.73
N ASN A 359 22.95 -36.58 -14.43
CA ASN A 359 23.76 -36.65 -13.18
C ASN A 359 24.54 -35.33 -12.85
N GLY A 360 24.24 -34.21 -13.53
CA GLY A 360 25.02 -32.96 -13.45
C GLY A 360 24.39 -31.83 -12.61
N PRO A 361 24.93 -30.59 -12.67
CA PRO A 361 24.49 -29.48 -11.85
C PRO A 361 23.05 -29.07 -12.15
N VAL A 362 22.25 -29.04 -11.08
CA VAL A 362 20.84 -28.60 -11.06
C VAL A 362 20.72 -27.10 -11.37
N SER A 363 21.78 -26.34 -11.12
CA SER A 363 21.83 -24.88 -11.23
C SER A 363 22.49 -24.37 -12.50
N LEU A 364 21.99 -23.23 -12.99
CA LEU A 364 22.62 -22.44 -14.04
C LEU A 364 24.07 -22.03 -13.64
N PRO A 365 25.03 -22.05 -14.59
CA PRO A 365 26.45 -21.78 -14.31
C PRO A 365 26.73 -20.32 -13.94
N ASP A 366 27.80 -20.08 -13.16
CA ASP A 366 28.35 -18.73 -13.03
C ASP A 366 29.19 -18.39 -14.27
N LEU A 367 28.86 -17.27 -14.90
CA LEU A 367 29.44 -16.77 -16.15
C LEU A 367 30.21 -15.46 -15.93
N SER A 368 30.51 -15.10 -14.67
CA SER A 368 31.21 -13.88 -14.30
C SER A 368 32.59 -13.72 -14.98
N MET A 369 33.26 -14.82 -15.30
CA MET A 369 34.56 -14.84 -15.99
C MET A 369 34.52 -14.43 -17.47
N TYR A 370 33.34 -14.46 -18.11
CA TYR A 370 33.17 -14.13 -19.53
C TYR A 370 32.69 -12.69 -19.69
N SER A 371 33.61 -11.72 -19.56
CA SER A 371 33.26 -10.29 -19.56
C SER A 371 32.72 -9.77 -20.89
N ALA A 372 33.06 -10.42 -22.02
CA ALA A 372 32.59 -10.06 -23.35
C ALA A 372 31.24 -10.72 -23.73
N LEU A 373 30.76 -11.67 -22.91
CA LEU A 373 29.57 -12.46 -23.22
C LEU A 373 28.34 -11.57 -23.21
N TYR A 374 27.64 -11.54 -24.36
CA TYR A 374 26.43 -10.77 -24.55
C TYR A 374 25.24 -11.65 -24.92
N TYR A 375 25.44 -12.72 -25.70
CA TYR A 375 24.36 -13.59 -26.15
C TYR A 375 24.54 -15.01 -25.61
N LEU A 376 23.54 -15.52 -24.91
CA LEU A 376 23.59 -16.80 -24.20
C LEU A 376 22.34 -17.63 -24.47
N ASN A 377 22.47 -18.78 -25.12
CA ASN A 377 21.37 -19.75 -25.22
C ASN A 377 21.77 -21.03 -24.49
N LEU A 378 20.95 -21.44 -23.52
CA LEU A 378 21.06 -22.71 -22.81
C LEU A 378 19.70 -23.42 -22.93
N VAL A 379 19.42 -23.97 -24.11
CA VAL A 379 18.12 -24.56 -24.46
C VAL A 379 18.21 -26.08 -24.34
N ASP A 380 17.18 -26.72 -23.80
CA ASP A 380 17.15 -28.19 -23.64
C ASP A 380 18.43 -28.74 -22.97
N CYS A 381 18.86 -28.04 -21.91
CA CYS A 381 20.06 -28.35 -21.16
C CYS A 381 19.76 -29.09 -19.84
N GLY A 382 18.49 -29.15 -19.43
CA GLY A 382 18.03 -29.86 -18.23
C GLY A 382 18.14 -29.08 -16.91
N TYR A 383 18.39 -27.78 -16.95
CA TYR A 383 18.49 -26.98 -15.70
C TYR A 383 17.16 -26.88 -14.96
N THR A 384 17.19 -26.88 -13.61
CA THR A 384 15.96 -26.84 -12.80
C THR A 384 15.94 -25.80 -11.67
N SER A 385 17.05 -25.11 -11.42
CA SER A 385 17.12 -24.01 -10.43
C SER A 385 16.35 -22.76 -10.85
N THR A 386 16.38 -21.71 -10.02
CA THR A 386 15.94 -20.37 -10.39
C THR A 386 16.94 -19.67 -11.32
N ILE A 387 16.49 -18.60 -11.99
CA ILE A 387 17.33 -17.74 -12.84
C ILE A 387 18.09 -16.74 -11.95
N PRO A 388 19.44 -16.70 -11.98
CA PRO A 388 20.21 -15.72 -11.22
C PRO A 388 20.02 -14.28 -11.71
N GLU A 389 20.10 -13.29 -10.81
CA GLU A 389 20.06 -11.86 -11.17
C GLU A 389 21.17 -11.46 -12.16
N SER A 390 22.34 -12.11 -12.08
CA SER A 390 23.48 -11.86 -12.97
C SER A 390 23.19 -12.20 -14.44
N TYR A 391 22.14 -12.96 -14.74
CA TYR A 391 21.77 -13.33 -16.10
C TYR A 391 21.11 -12.16 -16.87
N GLY A 392 20.64 -11.13 -16.17
CA GLY A 392 19.99 -9.97 -16.81
C GLY A 392 20.92 -9.16 -17.70
N LYS A 393 22.24 -9.31 -17.56
CA LYS A 393 23.22 -8.63 -18.43
C LYS A 393 23.38 -9.30 -19.80
N TYR A 394 22.80 -10.47 -20.01
CA TYR A 394 22.88 -11.22 -21.26
C TYR A 394 21.55 -11.19 -22.01
N ARG A 395 21.63 -11.22 -23.34
CA ARG A 395 20.50 -11.59 -24.19
C ARG A 395 20.35 -13.10 -24.11
N VAL A 396 19.47 -13.54 -23.21
CA VAL A 396 19.42 -14.93 -22.77
C VAL A 396 18.21 -15.68 -23.32
N ARG A 397 18.41 -16.95 -23.70
CA ARG A 397 17.36 -17.93 -23.97
C ARG A 397 17.58 -19.19 -23.14
N LEU A 398 16.57 -19.57 -22.35
CA LEU A 398 16.57 -20.72 -21.45
C LEU A 398 15.32 -21.61 -21.67
N ASN A 399 14.71 -21.53 -22.84
CA ASN A 399 13.54 -22.35 -23.17
C ASN A 399 13.86 -23.85 -23.14
N ASP A 400 12.82 -24.67 -22.99
CA ASP A 400 12.88 -26.14 -22.98
C ASP A 400 13.75 -26.72 -21.85
N ASN A 401 13.79 -26.07 -20.68
CA ASN A 401 14.38 -26.64 -19.47
C ASN A 401 13.27 -27.00 -18.45
N ASP A 402 13.62 -27.23 -17.18
CA ASP A 402 12.65 -27.40 -16.07
C ASP A 402 12.95 -26.42 -14.93
N ILE A 403 13.34 -25.19 -15.30
CA ILE A 403 13.68 -24.08 -14.40
C ILE A 403 12.47 -23.75 -13.52
N SER A 404 12.73 -23.43 -12.25
CA SER A 404 11.72 -23.15 -11.24
C SER A 404 11.78 -21.72 -10.70
N GLY A 405 10.77 -21.31 -9.93
CA GLY A 405 10.74 -20.01 -9.25
C GLY A 405 10.05 -18.93 -10.06
N TYR A 406 10.47 -17.68 -9.87
CA TYR A 406 9.89 -16.52 -10.56
C TYR A 406 10.85 -15.98 -11.64
N TRP A 407 10.29 -15.39 -12.68
CA TRP A 407 11.06 -14.54 -13.59
C TRP A 407 11.72 -13.42 -12.77
N PRO A 408 13.02 -13.14 -13.00
CA PRO A 408 13.68 -12.00 -12.38
C PRO A 408 13.03 -10.68 -12.79
N GLN A 409 13.06 -9.68 -11.90
CA GLN A 409 12.39 -8.39 -12.16
C GLN A 409 12.90 -7.69 -13.42
N TRP A 410 14.19 -7.83 -13.76
CA TRP A 410 14.75 -7.31 -15.02
C TRP A 410 14.15 -7.94 -16.29
N ALA A 411 13.56 -9.14 -16.19
CA ALA A 411 12.87 -9.79 -17.30
C ALA A 411 11.38 -9.43 -17.32
N VAL A 412 10.73 -9.47 -16.15
CA VAL A 412 9.28 -9.20 -16.04
C VAL A 412 8.94 -7.77 -16.43
N CYS A 413 9.81 -6.82 -16.08
CA CYS A 413 9.61 -5.42 -16.42
C CYS A 413 9.80 -5.09 -17.91
N TYR A 414 10.42 -5.99 -18.68
CA TYR A 414 10.68 -5.84 -20.12
C TYR A 414 10.24 -7.10 -20.87
N LYS A 415 9.05 -7.60 -20.56
CA LYS A 415 8.54 -8.90 -21.04
C LYS A 415 8.70 -9.06 -22.55
N GLU A 416 8.42 -8.00 -23.31
CA GLU A 416 8.55 -7.94 -24.76
C GLU A 416 9.96 -8.24 -25.28
N GLU A 417 11.00 -7.99 -24.47
CA GLU A 417 12.40 -8.25 -24.83
C GLU A 417 12.78 -9.72 -24.62
N TYR A 418 12.01 -10.45 -23.80
CA TYR A 418 12.25 -11.84 -23.39
C TYR A 418 11.12 -12.78 -23.78
N ASP A 419 10.25 -12.37 -24.69
CA ASP A 419 9.19 -13.24 -25.20
C ASP A 419 9.80 -14.50 -25.81
N GLU A 420 9.16 -15.64 -25.58
CA GLU A 420 9.61 -16.99 -25.95
C GLU A 420 10.93 -17.47 -25.30
N CYS A 421 11.71 -16.58 -24.66
CA CYS A 421 13.05 -16.89 -24.16
C CYS A 421 13.04 -17.85 -22.96
N PHE A 422 11.90 -18.02 -22.29
CA PHE A 422 11.74 -18.90 -21.13
C PHE A 422 10.64 -19.95 -21.32
N ASP A 423 10.17 -20.14 -22.56
CA ASP A 423 9.09 -21.07 -22.88
C ASP A 423 9.42 -22.52 -22.49
N ASN A 424 8.36 -23.31 -22.30
CA ASN A 424 8.46 -24.73 -21.94
C ASN A 424 9.22 -25.02 -20.64
N ASN A 425 9.23 -24.07 -19.68
CA ASN A 425 9.66 -24.28 -18.29
C ASN A 425 8.44 -24.34 -17.35
N PRO A 426 7.85 -25.51 -17.07
CA PRO A 426 6.53 -25.62 -16.41
C PRO A 426 6.51 -25.14 -14.95
N LYS A 427 7.67 -25.06 -14.27
CA LYS A 427 7.79 -24.62 -12.87
C LYS A 427 8.16 -23.13 -12.74
N LEU A 428 8.39 -22.44 -13.85
CA LEU A 428 8.80 -21.04 -13.87
C LEU A 428 7.57 -20.13 -13.98
N ILE A 429 7.44 -19.20 -13.04
CA ILE A 429 6.27 -18.33 -12.89
C ILE A 429 6.65 -16.91 -13.33
N GLN A 430 5.89 -16.33 -14.26
CA GLN A 430 6.20 -15.01 -14.81
C GLN A 430 6.08 -13.84 -13.80
N GLY A 431 5.17 -13.91 -12.83
CA GLY A 431 4.94 -12.79 -11.90
C GLY A 431 4.50 -11.49 -12.61
N THR A 432 4.64 -10.35 -11.92
CA THR A 432 4.36 -9.00 -12.44
C THR A 432 5.51 -8.06 -12.11
N CYS A 433 5.75 -7.04 -12.94
CA CYS A 433 6.79 -6.04 -12.67
C CYS A 433 6.38 -5.26 -11.42
N GLU A 434 7.13 -5.44 -10.34
CA GLU A 434 6.82 -4.80 -9.07
C GLU A 434 7.14 -3.29 -9.11
N PRO A 435 6.29 -2.44 -8.51
CA PRO A 435 6.59 -1.03 -8.40
C PRO A 435 7.94 -0.75 -7.71
N GLY A 436 8.80 0.03 -8.37
CA GLY A 436 10.17 0.30 -7.93
C GLY A 436 11.19 -0.77 -8.30
N SER A 437 10.85 -1.72 -9.18
CA SER A 437 11.81 -2.68 -9.75
C SER A 437 12.77 -2.04 -10.75
N ILE A 438 12.30 -1.08 -11.56
CA ILE A 438 13.13 -0.26 -12.45
C ILE A 438 13.60 0.95 -11.62
N VAL A 439 14.91 1.06 -11.42
CA VAL A 439 15.49 2.06 -10.51
C VAL A 439 16.53 2.90 -11.26
N PRO A 440 16.12 3.96 -11.97
CA PRO A 440 17.05 4.89 -12.58
C PRO A 440 17.61 5.86 -11.53
N ASN A 441 18.93 6.01 -11.51
CA ASN A 441 19.61 7.03 -10.72
C ASN A 441 19.55 8.39 -11.42
N VAL A 442 19.98 9.44 -10.71
CA VAL A 442 20.21 10.78 -11.27
C VAL A 442 21.19 10.69 -12.45
N LEU A 443 20.89 11.37 -13.54
CA LEU A 443 21.78 11.43 -14.71
C LEU A 443 23.01 12.28 -14.39
N GLU A 444 24.18 11.78 -14.76
CA GLU A 444 25.44 12.49 -14.63
C GLU A 444 25.78 13.17 -15.96
N TYR A 445 25.78 14.50 -15.99
CA TYR A 445 26.14 15.26 -17.18
C TYR A 445 27.57 15.79 -17.13
N ASN A 446 28.39 15.38 -18.10
CA ASN A 446 29.73 15.93 -18.29
C ASN A 446 29.68 17.08 -19.31
N ILE A 447 29.85 18.31 -18.81
CA ILE A 447 29.78 19.54 -19.61
C ILE A 447 30.89 19.60 -20.68
N LEU A 448 32.05 19.00 -20.43
CA LEU A 448 33.20 19.06 -21.35
C LEU A 448 33.01 18.12 -22.55
N SER A 449 32.52 16.91 -22.31
CA SER A 449 32.29 15.92 -23.37
C SER A 449 30.89 15.99 -23.98
N GLY A 450 29.94 16.66 -23.33
CA GLY A 450 28.53 16.65 -23.71
C GLY A 450 27.84 15.31 -23.42
N ILE A 451 28.48 14.41 -22.66
CA ILE A 451 27.93 13.07 -22.38
C ILE A 451 26.99 13.13 -21.18
N LEU A 452 25.78 12.61 -21.37
CA LEU A 452 24.80 12.36 -20.33
C LEU A 452 24.82 10.87 -19.97
N LYS A 453 25.21 10.52 -18.75
CA LYS A 453 25.32 9.15 -18.27
C LYS A 453 24.13 8.80 -17.38
N LEU A 454 23.53 7.65 -17.65
CA LEU A 454 22.43 7.07 -16.88
C LEU A 454 22.91 5.79 -16.21
N THR A 455 22.79 5.71 -14.89
CA THR A 455 23.05 4.48 -14.14
C THR A 455 21.82 4.03 -13.36
N GLY A 456 21.78 2.78 -12.94
CA GLY A 456 20.67 2.26 -12.14
C GLY A 456 20.61 0.75 -12.08
N LYS A 457 19.43 0.23 -11.73
CA LYS A 457 19.14 -1.21 -11.65
C LYS A 457 17.90 -1.56 -12.47
N ASN A 458 17.95 -2.70 -13.15
CA ASN A 458 16.88 -3.24 -14.00
C ASN A 458 16.41 -2.25 -15.07
N LEU A 459 17.36 -1.61 -15.76
CA LEU A 459 17.09 -0.57 -16.75
C LEU A 459 16.83 -1.09 -18.17
N GLY A 460 16.79 -2.42 -18.36
CA GLY A 460 16.50 -3.07 -19.64
C GLY A 460 17.76 -3.50 -20.41
N ILE A 461 17.64 -4.38 -21.40
CA ILE A 461 18.81 -4.78 -22.19
C ILE A 461 19.14 -3.75 -23.27
N ASN A 462 18.11 -3.05 -23.75
CA ASN A 462 18.23 -2.00 -24.74
C ASN A 462 18.43 -0.64 -24.06
N GLY A 463 19.03 0.29 -24.79
CA GLY A 463 19.15 1.66 -24.31
C GLY A 463 17.76 2.31 -24.18
N PRO A 464 17.48 3.02 -23.08
CA PRO A 464 16.22 3.73 -22.92
C PRO A 464 16.09 4.90 -23.92
N VAL A 465 14.87 5.39 -24.11
CA VAL A 465 14.55 6.38 -25.16
C VAL A 465 14.06 7.67 -24.52
N LEU A 466 14.62 8.82 -24.94
CA LEU A 466 14.10 10.13 -24.55
C LEU A 466 12.72 10.35 -25.17
N LYS A 467 11.71 10.64 -24.33
CA LYS A 467 10.31 10.81 -24.77
C LYS A 467 10.14 11.90 -25.82
N ASP A 468 10.75 13.07 -25.61
CA ASP A 468 10.51 14.24 -26.45
C ASP A 468 11.25 14.20 -27.78
N SER A 469 12.43 13.57 -27.84
CA SER A 469 13.29 13.54 -29.03
C SER A 469 13.32 12.20 -29.76
N GLY A 470 12.89 11.12 -29.10
CA GLY A 470 13.04 9.76 -29.61
C GLY A 470 14.49 9.25 -29.65
N LYS A 471 15.47 10.02 -29.15
CA LYS A 471 16.87 9.58 -29.12
C LYS A 471 17.05 8.43 -28.12
N GLN A 472 17.72 7.38 -28.57
CA GLN A 472 18.04 6.21 -27.76
C GLN A 472 19.42 6.36 -27.12
N PHE A 473 19.54 6.04 -25.84
CA PHE A 473 20.83 5.95 -25.16
C PHE A 473 21.65 4.78 -25.73
N THR A 474 22.97 4.93 -25.77
CA THR A 474 23.89 3.86 -26.13
C THR A 474 24.15 2.99 -24.89
N VAL A 475 24.08 1.67 -25.06
CA VAL A 475 24.32 0.70 -23.98
C VAL A 475 25.81 0.67 -23.65
N GLU A 476 26.17 1.01 -22.41
CA GLU A 476 27.52 0.80 -21.88
C GLU A 476 27.58 -0.56 -21.18
N VAL A 477 26.63 -0.80 -20.27
CA VAL A 477 26.41 -2.07 -19.58
C VAL A 477 24.92 -2.31 -19.49
N ALA A 478 24.43 -3.39 -20.12
CA ALA A 478 23.01 -3.76 -20.08
C ALA A 478 22.48 -3.80 -18.63
N GLN A 479 21.20 -3.44 -18.47
CA GLN A 479 20.46 -3.34 -17.20
C GLN A 479 20.94 -2.27 -16.21
N SER A 480 22.08 -1.59 -16.44
CA SER A 480 22.72 -0.80 -15.38
C SER A 480 23.39 0.51 -15.81
N SER A 481 23.93 0.63 -17.02
CA SER A 481 24.65 1.84 -17.45
C SER A 481 24.48 2.13 -18.93
N TYR A 482 24.15 3.39 -19.24
CA TYR A 482 23.99 3.89 -20.60
C TYR A 482 24.54 5.31 -20.70
N TYR A 483 24.83 5.74 -21.92
CA TYR A 483 25.23 7.12 -22.19
C TYR A 483 24.56 7.69 -23.43
N LEU A 484 24.42 8.99 -23.48
CA LEU A 484 23.89 9.72 -24.63
C LEU A 484 24.72 10.98 -24.87
N ASP A 485 25.11 11.21 -26.12
CA ASP A 485 25.72 12.46 -26.53
C ASP A 485 24.63 13.56 -26.60
N TRP A 486 24.65 14.46 -25.62
CA TRP A 486 23.71 15.58 -25.54
C TRP A 486 24.14 16.71 -26.46
N ASP A 487 23.50 16.77 -27.62
CA ASP A 487 23.67 17.85 -28.58
C ASP A 487 22.83 19.07 -28.20
N SER A 488 23.44 20.02 -27.48
CA SER A 488 22.78 21.25 -27.03
C SER A 488 22.30 22.16 -28.17
N ASN A 489 22.85 22.01 -29.39
CA ASN A 489 22.43 22.84 -30.52
C ASN A 489 21.06 22.41 -31.05
N ASN A 490 20.79 21.10 -31.05
CA ASN A 490 19.55 20.53 -31.55
C ASN A 490 18.51 20.27 -30.46
N LEU A 491 18.94 19.95 -29.23
CA LEU A 491 18.06 19.62 -28.10
C LEU A 491 17.85 20.80 -27.13
N GLY A 492 18.62 21.88 -27.28
CA GLY A 492 18.62 23.01 -26.35
C GLY A 492 19.42 22.73 -25.06
N PRO A 493 19.34 23.64 -24.08
CA PRO A 493 19.98 23.45 -22.79
C PRO A 493 19.37 22.25 -22.06
N LEU A 494 20.21 21.50 -21.32
CA LEU A 494 19.78 20.33 -20.57
C LEU A 494 18.72 20.74 -19.52
N PRO A 495 17.48 20.23 -19.59
CA PRO A 495 16.43 20.54 -18.62
C PRO A 495 16.73 19.87 -17.28
N GLU A 496 16.08 20.31 -16.19
CA GLU A 496 16.35 19.79 -14.85
C GLU A 496 15.86 18.35 -14.64
N THR A 497 14.84 17.95 -15.39
CA THR A 497 14.33 16.57 -15.45
C THR A 497 14.12 16.17 -16.91
N LEU A 498 14.35 14.91 -17.24
CA LEU A 498 14.04 14.32 -18.53
C LEU A 498 12.98 13.23 -18.39
N GLN A 499 12.06 13.15 -19.35
CA GLN A 499 11.12 12.04 -19.46
C GLN A 499 11.76 10.94 -20.33
N ILE A 500 11.90 9.76 -19.77
CA ILE A 500 12.62 8.63 -20.35
C ILE A 500 11.72 7.40 -20.37
N TYR A 501 11.66 6.73 -21.52
CA TYR A 501 11.04 5.42 -21.68
C TYR A 501 12.05 4.31 -21.44
N PHE A 502 11.76 3.47 -20.45
CA PHE A 502 12.42 2.21 -20.18
C PHE A 502 11.50 1.08 -20.66
N GLY A 503 11.71 0.59 -21.87
CA GLY A 503 10.71 -0.23 -22.55
C GLY A 503 9.42 0.57 -22.73
N TYR A 504 8.32 0.08 -22.16
CA TYR A 504 7.03 0.79 -22.12
C TYR A 504 6.80 1.68 -20.89
N HIS A 505 7.75 1.71 -19.94
CA HIS A 505 7.58 2.44 -18.68
C HIS A 505 8.14 3.86 -18.79
N GLU A 506 7.32 4.85 -18.42
CA GLU A 506 7.71 6.26 -18.42
C GLU A 506 8.24 6.69 -17.05
N PHE A 507 9.41 7.32 -17.04
CA PHE A 507 10.04 7.84 -15.83
C PHE A 507 10.52 9.27 -16.02
N ALA A 508 10.28 10.09 -15.00
CA ALA A 508 10.94 11.39 -14.84
C ALA A 508 12.28 11.18 -14.12
N VAL A 509 13.40 11.50 -14.79
CA VAL A 509 14.75 11.33 -14.24
C VAL A 509 15.44 12.69 -14.13
N ALA A 510 15.97 13.00 -12.95
CA ALA A 510 16.70 14.24 -12.70
C ALA A 510 18.05 14.28 -13.44
N THR A 511 18.42 15.45 -13.98
CA THR A 511 19.71 15.66 -14.67
C THR A 511 20.82 16.23 -13.77
N LYS A 512 20.46 16.53 -12.53
CA LYS A 512 21.36 17.00 -11.47
C LYS A 512 20.74 16.68 -10.12
N VAL A 513 21.58 16.54 -9.09
CA VAL A 513 21.10 16.50 -7.71
C VAL A 513 20.49 17.86 -7.37
N PHE A 514 19.20 17.90 -7.08
CA PHE A 514 18.52 19.15 -6.74
C PHE A 514 18.91 19.63 -5.35
N ILE A 515 19.48 20.83 -5.32
CA ILE A 515 19.54 21.69 -4.13
C ILE A 515 18.80 22.96 -4.58
N PRO A 516 17.56 23.22 -4.08
CA PRO A 516 17.16 22.98 -2.70
C PRO A 516 16.20 21.81 -2.49
N ASN A 517 16.31 21.26 -1.28
CA ASN A 517 15.36 20.50 -0.47
C ASN A 517 14.12 19.88 -1.11
N PHE A 518 13.94 18.56 -0.95
CA PHE A 518 12.68 17.88 -1.26
C PHE A 518 11.52 18.43 -0.41
N GLU A 519 10.28 18.28 -0.88
CA GLU A 519 9.09 18.85 -0.23
C GLU A 519 7.93 17.83 -0.21
N ILE A 520 7.15 17.83 0.89
CA ILE A 520 5.90 17.09 0.99
C ILE A 520 4.74 18.07 0.80
N GLN A 521 3.85 17.78 -0.16
CA GLN A 521 2.67 18.61 -0.46
C GLN A 521 1.39 18.04 0.16
N ALA A 522 1.22 16.72 0.16
CA ALA A 522 0.02 16.08 0.71
C ALA A 522 0.32 14.69 1.27
N ILE A 523 -0.50 14.24 2.22
CA ILE A 523 -0.42 12.92 2.84
C ILE A 523 -1.80 12.27 2.86
N THR A 524 -1.93 11.07 2.31
CA THR A 524 -3.16 10.30 2.28
C THR A 524 -3.05 9.07 3.16
N LYS A 525 -3.94 8.91 4.15
CA LYS A 525 -4.07 7.69 4.95
C LYS A 525 -5.10 6.74 4.34
N LEU A 526 -4.74 5.46 4.23
CA LEU A 526 -5.59 4.35 3.77
C LEU A 526 -5.35 3.13 4.67
N GLY A 527 -6.14 2.98 5.73
CA GLY A 527 -5.94 1.94 6.74
C GLY A 527 -4.58 2.06 7.43
N LYS A 528 -3.67 1.11 7.13
CA LYS A 528 -2.28 1.07 7.64
C LYS A 528 -1.25 1.70 6.70
N ARG A 529 -1.69 2.14 5.53
CA ARG A 529 -0.83 2.70 4.47
C ARG A 529 -0.92 4.21 4.43
N TYR A 530 0.19 4.82 4.10
CA TYR A 530 0.28 6.26 3.90
C TYR A 530 0.95 6.57 2.56
N ILE A 531 0.37 7.52 1.83
CA ILE A 531 0.87 7.99 0.55
C ILE A 531 1.28 9.46 0.72
N PHE A 532 2.56 9.74 0.53
CA PHE A 532 3.12 11.08 0.50
C PHE A 532 3.20 11.52 -0.95
N THR A 533 2.60 12.67 -1.26
CA THR A 533 2.75 13.35 -2.55
C THR A 533 3.62 14.58 -2.34
N GLY A 534 4.58 14.81 -3.23
CA GLY A 534 5.55 15.89 -3.10
C GLY A 534 6.40 16.04 -4.36
N ILE A 535 7.59 16.60 -4.18
CA ILE A 535 8.57 16.82 -5.26
C ILE A 535 9.98 16.47 -4.76
N ASN A 536 10.83 16.04 -5.69
CA ASN A 536 12.25 15.74 -5.47
C ASN A 536 12.51 14.64 -4.42
N PHE A 537 11.70 13.58 -4.35
CA PHE A 537 12.00 12.46 -3.46
C PHE A 537 13.24 11.69 -3.96
N SER A 538 13.10 10.62 -4.74
CA SER A 538 14.15 9.90 -5.47
C SER A 538 13.44 8.73 -6.19
N ASN A 539 14.12 7.89 -6.95
CA ASN A 539 13.58 6.57 -7.33
C ASN A 539 14.15 5.44 -6.45
N VAL A 540 15.01 5.77 -5.48
CA VAL A 540 15.72 4.81 -4.64
C VAL A 540 15.14 4.79 -3.22
N LYS A 541 14.59 3.64 -2.81
CA LYS A 541 13.92 3.46 -1.50
C LYS A 541 14.84 3.75 -0.31
N SER A 542 16.12 3.38 -0.40
CA SER A 542 17.11 3.59 0.67
C SER A 542 17.48 5.05 0.89
N ASP A 543 17.13 5.95 -0.04
CA ASP A 543 17.42 7.37 0.09
C ASP A 543 16.55 8.02 1.18
N PHE A 544 15.44 7.38 1.59
CA PHE A 544 14.49 7.95 2.53
C PHE A 544 14.29 7.10 3.78
N LYS A 545 14.16 7.79 4.92
CA LYS A 545 13.74 7.22 6.20
C LYS A 545 12.56 8.01 6.74
N ILE A 546 11.43 7.33 6.95
CA ILE A 546 10.21 7.94 7.50
C ILE A 546 9.93 7.37 8.89
N LEU A 547 9.76 8.25 9.88
CA LEU A 547 9.36 7.89 11.24
C LEU A 547 8.07 8.62 11.62
N VAL A 548 7.13 7.92 12.26
CA VAL A 548 5.92 8.49 12.85
C VAL A 548 5.89 8.14 14.33
N SER A 549 5.90 9.15 15.19
CA SER A 549 6.06 9.04 16.65
C SER A 549 7.24 8.16 17.09
N GLY A 550 8.33 8.16 16.31
CA GLY A 550 9.51 7.33 16.57
C GLY A 550 9.46 5.92 15.95
N ILE A 551 8.31 5.48 15.45
CA ILE A 551 8.14 4.18 14.76
C ILE A 551 8.55 4.36 13.30
N GLN A 552 9.50 3.54 12.83
CA GLN A 552 9.96 3.59 11.45
C GLN A 552 9.00 2.83 10.52
N ALA A 553 8.69 3.44 9.37
CA ALA A 553 7.85 2.83 8.35
C ALA A 553 8.65 2.08 7.29
N THR A 554 8.01 1.10 6.64
CA THR A 554 8.58 0.41 5.48
C THR A 554 8.13 1.11 4.20
N ILE A 555 9.09 1.57 3.38
CA ILE A 555 8.82 2.15 2.07
C ILE A 555 8.71 1.01 1.06
N TYR A 556 7.53 0.81 0.47
CA TYR A 556 7.33 -0.19 -0.57
C TYR A 556 7.25 0.42 -1.98
N TYR A 557 6.99 1.72 -2.09
CA TYR A 557 7.02 2.46 -3.36
C TYR A 557 7.63 3.83 -3.20
N ILE A 558 8.42 4.25 -4.18
CA ILE A 558 8.95 5.61 -4.28
C ILE A 558 9.16 5.97 -5.74
N ASP A 559 8.77 7.19 -6.10
CA ASP A 559 9.14 7.87 -7.33
C ASP A 559 9.46 9.35 -7.01
N PHE A 560 9.74 10.14 -8.04
CA PHE A 560 10.13 11.54 -7.87
C PHE A 560 9.11 12.43 -7.14
N ASN A 561 7.82 12.07 -7.17
CA ASN A 561 6.70 12.84 -6.63
C ASN A 561 5.86 12.08 -5.59
N LYS A 562 6.15 10.81 -5.33
CA LYS A 562 5.33 9.95 -4.49
C LYS A 562 6.17 8.99 -3.63
N ILE A 563 5.80 8.85 -2.36
CA ILE A 563 6.32 7.78 -1.48
C ILE A 563 5.12 7.06 -0.88
N GLU A 564 5.11 5.73 -0.93
CA GLU A 564 4.12 4.93 -0.21
C GLU A 564 4.80 4.08 0.86
N ILE A 565 4.20 4.12 2.05
CA ILE A 565 4.68 3.40 3.24
C ILE A 565 3.58 2.59 3.89
N GLU A 566 4.01 1.60 4.66
CA GLU A 566 3.14 0.80 5.55
C GLU A 566 3.82 0.60 6.91
N PHE A 567 3.01 0.53 7.96
CA PHE A 567 3.47 0.21 9.32
C PHE A 567 3.17 -1.25 9.67
N ASN A 568 4.14 -1.90 10.33
CA ASN A 568 3.98 -3.27 10.79
C ASN A 568 2.90 -3.36 11.89
N SER A 569 2.13 -4.44 11.93
CA SER A 569 0.98 -4.63 12.81
C SER A 569 1.30 -4.79 14.30
N GLN A 570 2.57 -4.98 14.66
CA GLN A 570 2.98 -5.27 16.05
C GLN A 570 3.10 -4.03 16.95
N GLU A 571 3.18 -2.82 16.39
CA GLU A 571 3.21 -1.57 17.15
C GLU A 571 2.11 -0.62 16.65
N PRO A 572 0.99 -0.46 17.38
CA PRO A 572 -0.07 0.45 16.96
C PRO A 572 0.41 1.90 17.00
N LEU A 573 0.26 2.62 15.89
CA LEU A 573 0.49 4.05 15.86
C LEU A 573 -0.46 4.76 16.84
N PRO A 574 0.00 5.80 17.56
CA PRO A 574 -0.89 6.61 18.39
C PRO A 574 -1.95 7.26 17.51
N LEU A 575 -3.20 7.25 17.97
CA LEU A 575 -4.34 7.84 17.27
C LEU A 575 -4.42 9.34 17.58
N GLY A 576 -4.35 10.18 16.54
CA GLY A 576 -4.48 11.64 16.65
C GLY A 576 -4.47 12.34 15.30
N GLN A 577 -4.88 13.62 15.29
CA GLN A 577 -4.85 14.44 14.07
C GLN A 577 -3.46 15.04 13.78
N ASP A 578 -2.65 15.27 14.82
CA ASP A 578 -1.34 15.92 14.72
C ASP A 578 -0.22 15.09 15.37
N ILE A 579 -0.05 13.85 14.92
CA ILE A 579 1.01 12.96 15.39
C ILE A 579 2.36 13.40 14.78
N PRO A 580 3.43 13.61 15.58
CA PRO A 580 4.73 14.01 15.05
C PRO A 580 5.32 12.97 14.10
N ALA A 581 5.88 13.43 12.99
CA ALA A 581 6.52 12.59 11.99
C ALA A 581 7.74 13.30 11.38
N THR A 582 8.67 12.50 10.87
CA THR A 582 9.86 12.98 10.18
C THR A 582 10.11 12.18 8.92
N ILE A 583 10.51 12.86 7.86
CA ILE A 583 11.09 12.26 6.67
C ILE A 583 12.52 12.78 6.52
N GLN A 584 13.47 11.87 6.34
CA GLN A 584 14.87 12.18 6.16
C GLN A 584 15.31 11.67 4.79
N ASN A 585 15.95 12.52 4.00
CA ASN A 585 16.79 12.08 2.89
C ASN A 585 18.17 11.78 3.46
N VAL A 586 18.62 10.53 3.39
CA VAL A 586 19.89 10.08 4.01
C VAL A 586 21.12 10.52 3.24
N ILE A 587 20.98 10.81 1.94
CA ILE A 587 22.06 11.24 1.05
C ILE A 587 22.39 12.72 1.31
N THR A 588 21.36 13.57 1.38
CA THR A 588 21.54 15.01 1.64
C THR A 588 21.56 15.36 3.12
N ASN A 589 21.23 14.40 3.99
CA ASN A 589 21.02 14.56 5.43
C ASN A 589 19.93 15.60 5.79
N GLN A 590 19.06 15.93 4.83
CA GLN A 590 17.94 16.84 5.04
C GLN A 590 16.82 16.12 5.81
N ILE A 591 16.27 16.76 6.83
CA ILE A 591 15.14 16.25 7.63
C ILE A 591 13.98 17.24 7.58
N ILE A 592 12.81 16.77 7.18
CA ILE A 592 11.55 17.53 7.28
C ILE A 592 10.75 16.97 8.45
N LYS A 593 10.37 17.85 9.38
CA LYS A 593 9.48 17.56 10.49
C LYS A 593 8.07 18.03 10.15
N PHE A 594 7.07 17.20 10.37
CA PHE A 594 5.67 17.49 10.08
C PHE A 594 4.75 16.74 11.05
N THR A 595 3.44 17.01 11.01
CA THR A 595 2.44 16.20 11.71
C THR A 595 1.58 15.42 10.71
N ILE A 596 1.10 14.25 11.14
CA ILE A 596 0.29 13.35 10.33
C ILE A 596 -1.00 12.97 11.07
N ASN A 597 -2.09 12.86 10.32
CA ASN A 597 -3.35 12.33 10.81
C ASN A 597 -3.32 10.79 10.80
N THR A 598 -3.49 10.18 11.97
CA THR A 598 -3.57 8.73 12.15
C THR A 598 -4.98 8.23 12.49
N LEU A 599 -5.96 9.12 12.65
CA LEU A 599 -7.35 8.78 12.94
C LEU A 599 -8.09 8.33 11.67
N ASP A 600 -8.36 9.28 10.78
CA ASP A 600 -9.29 9.05 9.65
C ASP A 600 -8.54 8.75 8.34
N ASP A 601 -9.11 7.88 7.52
CA ASP A 601 -8.66 7.66 6.15
C ASP A 601 -9.06 8.86 5.28
N LYS A 602 -8.10 9.78 5.06
CA LYS A 602 -8.28 10.99 4.25
C LYS A 602 -6.95 11.52 3.71
N THR A 603 -7.04 12.34 2.67
CA THR A 603 -5.93 13.17 2.20
C THR A 603 -5.89 14.48 2.97
N THR A 604 -4.71 14.84 3.46
CA THR A 604 -4.43 16.10 4.17
C THR A 604 -3.32 16.84 3.44
N ASN A 605 -3.57 18.09 3.04
CA ASN A 605 -2.52 18.94 2.50
C ASN A 605 -1.57 19.34 3.64
N VAL A 606 -0.27 19.30 3.38
CA VAL A 606 0.75 19.69 4.36
C VAL A 606 0.88 21.21 4.31
N LEU A 607 0.45 21.87 5.37
CA LEU A 607 0.54 23.32 5.55
C LEU A 607 1.74 23.66 6.46
N SER A 608 2.46 24.73 6.11
CA SER A 608 3.51 25.31 6.95
C SER A 608 2.93 26.38 7.88
N CYS A 609 3.39 26.42 9.13
CA CYS A 609 3.06 27.51 10.04
C CYS A 609 3.83 28.79 9.66
N ALA A 610 3.25 29.95 9.98
CA ALA A 610 3.89 31.24 9.78
C ALA A 610 5.15 31.45 10.65
N SER A 611 5.42 30.53 11.59
CA SER A 611 6.60 30.55 12.45
C SER A 611 7.01 29.17 12.94
N ASP A 612 8.09 29.14 13.71
CA ASP A 612 8.66 27.98 14.39
C ASP A 612 7.80 27.42 15.53
N CYS A 613 6.69 28.07 15.90
CA CYS A 613 5.87 27.71 17.06
C CYS A 613 6.66 27.59 18.38
N GLY A 614 7.78 28.31 18.52
CA GLY A 614 8.67 28.16 19.68
C GLY A 614 9.32 26.78 19.80
N SER A 615 9.47 26.07 18.68
CA SER A 615 10.03 24.72 18.62
C SER A 615 11.49 24.64 19.08
N ASP A 616 12.32 25.66 18.83
CA ASP A 616 13.72 25.73 19.32
C ASP A 616 13.81 25.66 20.85
N THR A 617 12.76 26.11 21.53
CA THR A 617 12.62 26.10 23.00
C THR A 617 11.66 25.02 23.50
N GLY A 618 11.12 24.18 22.60
CA GLY A 618 10.17 23.11 22.95
C GLY A 618 8.78 23.59 23.39
N LEU A 619 8.42 24.85 23.11
CA LEU A 619 7.16 25.46 23.60
C LEU A 619 5.94 25.08 22.76
N GLY A 620 6.14 24.67 21.51
CA GLY A 620 5.06 24.33 20.60
C GLY A 620 5.51 23.52 19.39
N LYS A 621 4.53 23.02 18.64
CA LYS A 621 4.71 22.32 17.36
C LYS A 621 3.77 22.89 16.31
N CYS A 622 4.17 22.83 15.04
CA CYS A 622 3.32 23.22 13.92
C CYS A 622 2.35 22.09 13.55
N SER A 623 1.06 22.39 13.45
CA SER A 623 0.08 21.48 12.86
C SER A 623 0.16 21.54 11.34
N SER A 624 0.60 20.46 10.71
CA SER A 624 0.63 20.33 9.25
C SER A 624 -0.77 20.27 8.63
N SER A 625 -1.81 19.97 9.41
CA SER A 625 -3.20 19.94 8.91
C SER A 625 -3.87 21.31 8.90
N THR A 626 -3.51 22.20 9.83
CA THR A 626 -4.16 23.52 10.00
C THR A 626 -3.25 24.70 9.70
N GLY A 627 -1.93 24.51 9.65
CA GLY A 627 -0.94 25.60 9.53
C GLY A 627 -0.86 26.50 10.77
N LYS A 628 -1.39 26.04 11.93
CA LYS A 628 -1.37 26.77 13.20
C LYS A 628 -0.45 26.11 14.23
N CYS A 629 0.06 26.91 15.15
CA CYS A 629 0.88 26.43 16.25
C CYS A 629 0.03 25.78 17.35
N ILE A 630 0.50 24.62 17.83
CA ILE A 630 -0.03 23.90 18.99
C ILE A 630 0.97 24.08 20.13
N CYS A 631 0.58 24.79 21.18
CA CYS A 631 1.45 25.04 22.34
C CYS A 631 1.47 23.84 23.26
N LEU A 632 2.67 23.37 23.61
CA LEU A 632 2.89 22.13 24.36
C LEU A 632 2.99 22.36 25.87
N THR A 633 3.06 23.61 26.31
CA THR A 633 3.21 23.99 27.72
C THR A 633 2.08 24.93 28.14
N PRO A 634 1.38 24.69 29.27
CA PRO A 634 0.24 25.51 29.67
C PRO A 634 0.62 26.98 29.97
N ASN A 635 1.87 27.22 30.39
CA ASN A 635 2.40 28.54 30.76
C ASN A 635 2.63 29.49 29.57
N TYR A 636 2.52 28.98 28.33
CA TYR A 636 2.76 29.75 27.12
C TYR A 636 1.61 29.57 26.11
N GLY A 637 1.28 30.64 25.42
CA GLY A 637 0.19 30.69 24.46
C GLY A 637 0.44 31.72 23.35
N GLY A 638 -0.66 32.13 22.69
CA GLY A 638 -0.66 32.96 21.49
C GLY A 638 -0.34 32.18 20.22
N ASP A 639 -0.44 32.84 19.07
CA ASP A 639 -0.30 32.22 17.73
C ASP A 639 1.08 31.58 17.45
N GLN A 640 2.03 31.77 18.36
CA GLN A 640 3.45 31.47 18.23
C GLN A 640 3.99 30.65 19.41
N CYS A 641 3.16 30.38 20.43
CA CYS A 641 3.56 29.70 21.67
C CYS A 641 4.72 30.37 22.44
N LYS A 642 4.84 31.69 22.33
CA LYS A 642 5.89 32.49 22.98
C LYS A 642 5.34 33.45 24.05
N ALA A 643 4.03 33.64 24.15
CA ALA A 643 3.45 34.61 25.07
C ALA A 643 3.10 33.95 26.42
N ILE A 644 3.54 34.54 27.54
CA ILE A 644 3.29 34.00 28.89
C ILE A 644 1.81 34.16 29.26
N THR A 645 1.19 33.08 29.71
CA THR A 645 -0.18 33.03 30.25
C THR A 645 -0.18 33.06 31.79
N GLN A 646 -1.34 33.27 32.42
CA GLN A 646 -1.49 33.36 33.88
C GLN A 646 -2.67 32.52 34.40
N PHE A 647 -2.59 32.07 35.64
CA PHE A 647 -3.68 31.38 36.36
C PHE A 647 -3.56 31.53 37.88
N LEU A 648 -4.65 31.28 38.62
CA LEU A 648 -4.60 31.13 40.07
C LEU A 648 -4.75 29.69 40.56
N SER A 649 -3.80 29.36 41.41
CA SER A 649 -3.78 28.44 42.55
C SER A 649 -4.97 28.47 43.50
N SER A 650 -5.03 29.63 44.15
CA SER A 650 -5.74 29.90 45.37
C SER A 650 -5.84 31.41 45.55
N ALA A 651 -6.97 31.88 46.08
CA ALA A 651 -7.16 33.24 46.55
C ALA A 651 -7.61 33.19 48.02
N SER A 652 -6.99 34.01 48.87
CA SER A 652 -7.41 34.10 50.28
C SER A 652 -8.67 34.93 50.43
N SER A 653 -9.66 34.43 51.17
CA SER A 653 -10.83 35.19 51.63
C SER A 653 -10.45 36.33 52.57
N THR A 654 -11.34 37.33 52.68
CA THR A 654 -11.26 38.43 53.64
C THR A 654 -12.59 38.60 54.37
N PRO A 655 -12.62 39.25 55.56
CA PRO A 655 -13.88 39.67 56.18
C PRO A 655 -14.69 40.61 55.27
N THR A 656 -15.98 40.79 55.58
CA THR A 656 -16.88 41.69 54.83
C THR A 656 -16.47 43.16 54.87
N GLU A 657 -15.61 43.58 55.81
CA GLU A 657 -15.00 44.92 55.79
C GLU A 657 -13.90 45.09 54.71
N GLY A 658 -13.54 44.02 54.00
CA GLY A 658 -12.43 44.00 53.04
C GLY A 658 -11.08 43.72 53.68
N GLY A 659 -10.00 43.91 52.93
CA GLY A 659 -8.64 43.70 53.43
C GLY A 659 -7.66 43.18 52.38
N LEU A 660 -6.57 42.58 52.88
CA LEU A 660 -5.49 42.03 52.05
C LEU A 660 -5.91 40.66 51.49
N VAL A 661 -5.86 40.55 50.16
CA VAL A 661 -6.07 39.34 49.39
C VAL A 661 -4.72 38.83 48.90
N ASN A 662 -4.36 37.61 49.30
CA ASN A 662 -3.20 36.88 48.81
C ASN A 662 -3.63 35.96 47.67
N LEU A 663 -2.93 36.08 46.53
CA LEU A 663 -3.19 35.34 45.31
C LEU A 663 -1.97 34.48 44.99
N TYR A 664 -2.18 33.17 44.88
CA TYR A 664 -1.12 32.21 44.54
C TYR A 664 -1.45 31.60 43.18
N GLY A 665 -0.45 31.35 42.36
CA GLY A 665 -0.65 30.77 41.03
C GLY A 665 0.59 30.89 40.15
N TRP A 666 0.38 31.14 38.87
CA TRP A 666 1.42 31.48 37.91
C TRP A 666 1.09 32.83 37.27
N PHE A 667 2.01 33.77 37.41
CA PHE A 667 1.96 35.08 36.77
C PHE A 667 3.14 35.28 35.81
N GLY A 668 4.12 34.37 35.81
CA GLY A 668 5.31 34.41 34.96
C GLY A 668 6.28 35.56 35.25
N ASP A 669 7.41 35.55 34.55
CA ASP A 669 8.57 36.40 34.86
C ASP A 669 8.44 37.85 34.37
N SER A 670 7.44 38.13 33.53
CA SER A 670 7.11 39.48 33.06
C SER A 670 5.62 39.77 33.22
N ASN A 671 5.28 40.86 33.90
CA ASN A 671 3.91 41.21 34.29
C ASN A 671 3.46 42.56 33.69
N SER A 672 3.44 42.69 32.36
CA SER A 672 3.05 43.94 31.70
C SER A 672 1.54 44.21 31.87
N ASN A 673 1.18 45.43 32.27
CA ASN A 673 -0.20 45.88 32.53
C ASN A 673 -0.97 44.99 33.52
N PHE A 674 -0.29 44.51 34.58
CA PHE A 674 -0.91 43.68 35.61
C PHE A 674 -2.05 44.41 36.35
N ASN A 675 -3.23 43.82 36.37
CA ASN A 675 -4.39 44.33 37.11
C ASN A 675 -5.26 43.16 37.62
N VAL A 676 -5.81 43.31 38.82
CA VAL A 676 -6.71 42.33 39.44
C VAL A 676 -8.05 42.98 39.75
N LYS A 677 -9.15 42.32 39.39
CA LYS A 677 -10.51 42.65 39.82
C LYS A 677 -11.13 41.49 40.58
N ILE A 678 -11.92 41.82 41.60
CA ILE A 678 -12.76 40.85 42.33
C ILE A 678 -14.20 41.29 42.11
N GLY A 679 -14.94 40.50 41.33
CA GLY A 679 -16.24 40.91 40.79
C GLY A 679 -16.10 42.15 39.90
N SER A 680 -16.84 43.22 40.22
CA SER A 680 -16.72 44.52 39.54
C SER A 680 -15.70 45.45 40.19
N SER A 681 -15.17 45.11 41.36
CA SER A 681 -14.32 45.98 42.18
C SER A 681 -12.85 45.79 41.85
N ASP A 682 -12.11 46.89 41.75
CA ASP A 682 -10.65 46.85 41.56
C ASP A 682 -9.97 46.40 42.85
N CYS A 683 -9.13 45.36 42.75
CA CYS A 683 -8.26 44.93 43.84
C CYS A 683 -6.89 45.57 43.62
N LEU A 684 -6.58 46.60 44.39
CA LEU A 684 -5.35 47.39 44.21
C LEU A 684 -4.14 46.53 44.59
N TYR A 685 -3.38 46.07 43.59
CA TYR A 685 -2.22 45.21 43.81
C TYR A 685 -1.07 45.97 44.47
N HIS A 686 -0.34 45.30 45.36
CA HIS A 686 0.86 45.86 46.00
C HIS A 686 2.13 45.23 45.45
N PHE A 687 2.06 43.93 45.15
CA PHE A 687 3.19 43.14 44.71
C PHE A 687 2.72 42.02 43.78
N VAL A 688 3.54 41.72 42.76
CA VAL A 688 3.42 40.56 41.88
C VAL A 688 4.82 40.02 41.57
N ASN A 689 4.97 38.71 41.59
CA ASN A 689 6.10 37.97 41.03
C ASN A 689 5.56 36.74 40.28
N SER A 690 6.43 35.86 39.80
CA SER A 690 6.03 34.72 38.97
C SER A 690 5.05 33.74 39.61
N THR A 691 4.93 33.67 40.93
CA THR A 691 4.06 32.69 41.63
C THR A 691 3.10 33.28 42.67
N PHE A 692 3.24 34.56 42.99
CA PHE A 692 2.51 35.23 44.05
C PHE A 692 2.17 36.67 43.68
N SER A 693 0.94 37.07 44.03
CA SER A 693 0.50 38.45 44.01
C SER A 693 -0.30 38.75 45.27
N ASN A 694 -0.35 40.00 45.69
CA ASN A 694 -1.31 40.43 46.69
C ASN A 694 -1.94 41.77 46.32
N CYS A 695 -3.16 41.97 46.79
CA CYS A 695 -3.92 43.19 46.52
C CYS A 695 -4.85 43.51 47.69
N THR A 696 -5.32 44.74 47.78
CA THR A 696 -6.34 45.13 48.77
C THR A 696 -7.68 45.36 48.10
N ILE A 697 -8.71 44.74 48.67
CA ILE A 697 -10.11 44.90 48.26
C ILE A 697 -10.87 45.65 49.35
N GLY A 698 -11.81 46.50 48.94
CA GLY A 698 -12.73 47.18 49.86
C GLY A 698 -13.82 46.25 50.44
N PRO A 699 -14.75 46.80 51.24
CA PRO A 699 -15.88 46.05 51.79
C PRO A 699 -16.73 45.38 50.70
N GLY A 700 -17.27 44.20 51.00
CA GLY A 700 -18.10 43.42 50.09
C GLY A 700 -18.81 42.25 50.78
N PHE A 701 -19.57 41.48 50.03
CA PHE A 701 -20.32 40.33 50.54
C PHE A 701 -20.40 39.21 49.50
N GLY A 702 -20.54 37.97 49.96
CA GLY A 702 -20.73 36.80 49.09
C GLY A 702 -19.51 36.43 48.24
N THR A 703 -19.77 35.63 47.22
CA THR A 703 -18.77 35.00 46.36
C THR A 703 -18.66 35.71 45.00
N HIS A 704 -17.41 36.02 44.63
CA HIS A 704 -17.06 36.73 43.40
C HIS A 704 -15.96 36.01 42.59
N SER A 705 -15.99 36.19 41.28
CA SER A 705 -14.89 35.79 40.39
C SER A 705 -13.69 36.73 40.54
N VAL A 706 -12.49 36.17 40.36
CA VAL A 706 -11.24 36.94 40.30
C VAL A 706 -10.82 37.05 38.85
N THR A 707 -10.62 38.26 38.35
CA THR A 707 -10.17 38.52 36.97
C THR A 707 -8.78 39.12 37.00
N ILE A 708 -7.85 38.52 36.25
CA ILE A 708 -6.46 39.00 36.11
C ILE A 708 -6.20 39.40 34.66
N PHE A 709 -5.76 40.64 34.47
CA PHE A 709 -5.30 41.16 33.20
C PHE A 709 -3.78 41.26 33.23
N GLN A 710 -3.10 40.63 32.26
CA GLN A 710 -1.64 40.69 32.15
C GLN A 710 -1.21 40.28 30.74
N ASN A 711 -0.15 40.90 30.20
CA ASN A 711 0.49 40.48 28.94
C ASN A 711 -0.47 40.38 27.74
N GLY A 712 -1.58 41.14 27.74
CA GLY A 712 -2.62 41.07 26.71
C GLY A 712 -3.63 39.93 26.86
N PHE A 713 -3.48 39.07 27.88
CA PHE A 713 -4.41 38.00 28.21
C PHE A 713 -5.29 38.36 29.41
N THR A 714 -6.50 37.84 29.40
CA THR A 714 -7.43 37.91 30.54
C THR A 714 -7.67 36.50 31.06
N TRP A 715 -7.45 36.30 32.34
CA TRP A 715 -7.78 35.05 33.03
C TRP A 715 -8.89 35.30 34.04
N VAL A 716 -9.86 34.38 34.14
CA VAL A 716 -11.02 34.49 35.03
C VAL A 716 -11.14 33.26 35.92
N GLY A 717 -10.86 33.44 37.20
CA GLY A 717 -11.10 32.48 38.27
C GLY A 717 -12.54 32.57 38.75
N GLN A 718 -13.42 31.77 38.16
CA GLN A 718 -14.86 31.87 38.39
C GLN A 718 -15.21 31.54 39.85
N ASN A 719 -15.85 32.48 40.56
CA ASN A 719 -16.27 32.32 41.97
C ASN A 719 -15.16 31.86 42.93
N MET A 720 -13.90 32.28 42.71
CA MET A 720 -12.75 31.83 43.51
C MET A 720 -12.49 32.64 44.78
N PHE A 721 -13.20 33.76 44.98
CA PHE A 721 -13.05 34.62 46.14
C PHE A 721 -14.38 34.72 46.92
N HIS A 722 -14.30 34.68 48.24
CA HIS A 722 -15.46 34.80 49.13
C HIS A 722 -15.15 35.76 50.28
N PHE A 723 -16.09 36.67 50.56
CA PHE A 723 -16.05 37.49 51.77
C PHE A 723 -16.57 36.69 52.96
N ASP A 724 -15.71 36.42 53.95
CA ASP A 724 -16.08 35.67 55.14
C ASP A 724 -17.04 36.51 56.01
N GLU A 725 -18.28 36.03 56.14
CA GLU A 725 -19.29 36.63 57.02
C GLU A 725 -18.99 36.33 58.50
N ILE A 726 -19.27 37.29 59.39
CA ILE A 726 -19.15 37.09 60.85
C ILE A 726 -20.28 36.17 61.37
N THR A 727 -21.40 36.07 60.64
CA THR A 727 -22.54 35.20 60.99
C THR A 727 -23.12 34.52 59.76
N PHE A 728 -23.15 33.19 59.77
CA PHE A 728 -23.71 32.36 58.70
C PHE A 728 -25.17 31.99 58.99
N LYS A 729 -25.93 31.77 57.91
CA LYS A 729 -27.30 31.23 57.98
C LYS A 729 -27.24 29.72 58.17
N CYS A 730 -28.07 29.18 59.07
CA CYS A 730 -28.19 27.72 59.21
C CYS A 730 -29.23 27.15 58.25
N PRO A 731 -29.00 25.94 57.70
CA PRO A 731 -29.94 25.25 56.83
C PRO A 731 -31.32 25.12 57.47
N LYS A 732 -32.37 25.54 56.74
CA LYS A 732 -33.79 25.56 57.17
C LYS A 732 -34.03 26.03 58.62
N ASN A 733 -33.16 26.92 59.14
CA ASN A 733 -33.17 27.37 60.53
C ASN A 733 -33.26 26.22 61.56
N CYS A 734 -32.57 25.11 61.28
CA CYS A 734 -32.55 23.89 62.10
C CYS A 734 -33.93 23.28 62.37
N SER A 735 -34.89 23.53 61.47
CA SER A 735 -36.24 22.96 61.47
C SER A 735 -36.98 23.06 62.81
N SER A 736 -36.62 24.05 63.64
CA SER A 736 -37.07 24.23 65.03
C SER A 736 -36.72 23.08 66.01
N ASN A 737 -35.94 22.09 65.58
CA ASN A 737 -35.55 20.90 66.35
C ASN A 737 -34.06 20.92 66.76
N GLY A 738 -33.43 22.07 66.68
CA GLY A 738 -32.04 22.26 67.08
C GLY A 738 -31.68 23.72 67.29
N GLN A 739 -30.44 23.94 67.68
CA GLN A 739 -29.83 25.26 67.86
C GLN A 739 -28.91 25.59 66.69
N CYS A 740 -29.14 26.74 66.04
CA CYS A 740 -28.26 27.25 64.99
C CYS A 740 -26.96 27.82 65.59
N ILE A 741 -25.82 27.23 65.20
CA ILE A 741 -24.48 27.74 65.51
C ILE A 741 -24.10 28.74 64.40
N LYS A 742 -24.50 30.01 64.58
CA LYS A 742 -24.32 31.08 63.57
C LYS A 742 -22.85 31.33 63.19
N SER A 743 -21.88 31.03 64.05
CA SER A 743 -20.45 31.17 63.71
C SER A 743 -19.96 30.11 62.72
N LYS A 744 -20.70 29.01 62.54
CA LYS A 744 -20.32 27.89 61.66
C LYS A 744 -21.37 27.58 60.58
N GLY A 745 -22.56 28.19 60.64
CA GLY A 745 -23.67 27.89 59.75
C GLY A 745 -24.22 26.46 59.92
N GLN A 746 -24.04 25.86 61.10
CA GLN A 746 -24.38 24.45 61.37
C GLN A 746 -25.50 24.33 62.42
N CYS A 747 -26.32 23.29 62.29
CA CYS A 747 -27.36 22.97 63.25
C CYS A 747 -26.89 21.94 64.27
N LYS A 748 -27.04 22.27 65.55
CA LYS A 748 -26.87 21.32 66.66
C LYS A 748 -28.24 20.79 67.07
N CYS A 749 -28.54 19.54 66.72
CA CYS A 749 -29.87 18.97 66.94
C CYS A 749 -30.13 18.61 68.40
N TYR A 750 -31.39 18.76 68.82
CA TYR A 750 -31.84 18.26 70.11
C TYR A 750 -31.93 16.73 70.11
N SER A 751 -31.94 16.12 71.30
CA SER A 751 -32.01 14.66 71.45
C SER A 751 -33.21 14.06 70.68
N GLY A 752 -32.96 12.98 69.93
CA GLY A 752 -33.93 12.31 69.06
C GLY A 752 -34.06 12.90 67.65
N TRP A 753 -33.38 14.01 67.37
CA TRP A 753 -33.30 14.63 66.04
C TRP A 753 -31.87 14.57 65.49
N GLY A 754 -31.75 14.60 64.17
CA GLY A 754 -30.47 14.60 63.47
C GLY A 754 -30.58 15.12 62.03
N GLY A 755 -29.47 15.06 61.33
CA GLY A 755 -29.32 15.63 59.98
C GLY A 755 -28.90 17.09 60.02
N TYR A 756 -28.46 17.60 58.86
CA TYR A 756 -27.88 18.94 58.73
C TYR A 756 -28.83 20.10 59.08
N ASP A 757 -30.15 19.85 59.05
CA ASP A 757 -31.22 20.79 59.35
C ASP A 757 -32.09 20.36 60.55
N CYS A 758 -31.70 19.30 61.27
CA CYS A 758 -32.45 18.69 62.37
C CYS A 758 -33.87 18.22 62.03
N ASN A 759 -34.16 17.92 60.77
CA ASN A 759 -35.47 17.44 60.34
C ASN A 759 -35.60 15.90 60.35
N SER A 760 -34.53 15.17 60.66
CA SER A 760 -34.50 13.70 60.64
C SER A 760 -34.61 13.12 62.04
N LYS A 761 -35.15 11.90 62.19
CA LYS A 761 -35.21 11.20 63.49
C LYS A 761 -33.94 10.38 63.72
N THR A 762 -33.47 10.34 64.96
CA THR A 762 -32.32 9.52 65.41
C THR A 762 -32.67 8.68 66.64
N SER A 763 -31.98 7.57 66.86
CA SER A 763 -32.24 6.68 68.00
C SER A 763 -31.75 7.32 69.29
N SER A 764 -32.63 7.56 70.27
CA SER A 764 -32.23 8.04 71.59
C SER A 764 -31.69 6.88 72.42
N ASP A 765 -30.37 6.69 72.43
CA ASP A 765 -29.73 5.76 73.37
C ASP A 765 -29.91 6.28 74.81
N SER A 766 -30.63 5.52 75.62
CA SER A 766 -30.71 5.67 77.08
C SER A 766 -29.94 4.53 77.77
N SER A 767 -28.78 4.84 78.38
CA SER A 767 -28.21 4.31 79.66
C SER A 767 -26.70 4.59 79.77
N THR A 768 -26.28 5.64 80.52
CA THR A 768 -25.67 5.67 81.89
C THR A 768 -24.25 5.09 82.03
N THR A 769 -23.23 5.76 82.60
CA THR A 769 -23.00 6.07 84.05
C THR A 769 -21.73 6.98 84.20
N GLY A 770 -21.53 7.96 85.10
CA GLY A 770 -22.33 8.51 86.20
C GLY A 770 -21.63 9.64 87.02
N GLY A 771 -22.27 10.03 88.15
CA GLY A 771 -21.79 10.87 89.27
C GLY A 771 -21.96 12.41 89.13
N SER A 772 -22.49 13.19 90.07
CA SER A 772 -22.92 13.00 91.47
C SER A 772 -23.57 14.31 91.99
N THR A 773 -24.59 14.18 92.89
CA THR A 773 -24.98 15.09 94.02
C THR A 773 -25.36 16.56 93.73
N THR A 774 -26.41 17.22 94.27
CA THR A 774 -27.10 17.15 95.58
C THR A 774 -28.32 18.13 95.57
N THR A 775 -29.42 17.79 96.28
CA THR A 775 -30.37 18.64 97.07
C THR A 775 -31.07 19.87 96.41
N THR A 776 -32.35 20.22 96.56
CA THR A 776 -33.40 19.95 97.57
C THR A 776 -34.76 20.57 97.15
N THR A 777 -35.85 19.92 97.57
CA THR A 777 -37.15 20.42 98.10
C THR A 777 -38.27 21.05 97.23
N GLY A 778 -39.44 20.39 97.32
CA GLY A 778 -40.81 20.95 97.28
C GLY A 778 -41.50 20.83 95.91
N GLY A 779 -42.64 20.18 95.69
CA GLY A 779 -43.71 19.62 96.52
C GLY A 779 -45.02 19.79 95.73
N GLY A 780 -45.85 18.74 95.61
CA GLY A 780 -47.26 18.89 95.22
C GLY A 780 -47.78 18.12 93.99
N SER A 781 -48.56 17.08 94.30
CA SER A 781 -49.74 16.51 93.59
C SER A 781 -49.65 15.94 92.16
N TYR A 782 -49.86 14.62 92.15
CA TYR A 782 -50.33 13.69 91.13
C TYR A 782 -51.36 14.22 90.10
N GLU A 783 -51.03 14.04 88.81
CA GLU A 783 -51.93 13.43 87.81
C GLU A 783 -51.16 12.35 87.04
N THR A 784 -51.83 11.26 86.74
CA THR A 784 -51.34 10.01 86.14
C THR A 784 -50.61 10.19 84.80
N PRO A 785 -49.52 9.45 84.53
CA PRO A 785 -48.80 9.51 83.27
C PRO A 785 -49.57 8.79 82.14
N SER A 786 -49.80 9.53 81.06
CA SER A 786 -50.11 9.01 79.72
C SER A 786 -48.98 8.08 79.24
N PRO A 787 -49.25 6.99 78.50
CA PRO A 787 -48.24 5.99 78.19
C PRO A 787 -47.08 6.61 77.39
N THR A 788 -45.88 6.52 77.96
CA THR A 788 -44.61 6.78 77.28
C THR A 788 -44.59 6.00 75.95
N PRO A 789 -44.47 6.65 74.78
CA PRO A 789 -44.29 5.94 73.53
C PRO A 789 -42.97 5.16 73.64
N SER A 790 -43.04 3.86 73.38
CA SER A 790 -41.86 3.02 73.22
C SER A 790 -40.89 3.67 72.24
N PRO A 791 -39.56 3.62 72.48
CA PRO A 791 -38.59 4.21 71.57
C PRO A 791 -38.76 3.62 70.17
N ILE A 792 -38.83 4.50 69.16
CA ILE A 792 -38.88 4.09 67.75
C ILE A 792 -37.54 3.46 67.41
N GLU A 793 -37.55 2.17 67.08
CA GLU A 793 -36.37 1.44 66.63
C GLU A 793 -36.08 1.81 65.17
N ILE A 794 -34.96 2.50 64.94
CA ILE A 794 -34.53 2.96 63.61
C ILE A 794 -33.67 1.86 62.96
N PRO A 795 -33.90 1.53 61.68
CA PRO A 795 -33.11 0.53 60.97
C PRO A 795 -31.65 0.95 60.85
N LYS A 796 -30.74 0.02 61.17
CA LYS A 796 -29.30 0.21 60.99
C LYS A 796 -28.94 0.22 59.51
N SER A 797 -28.02 1.11 59.14
CA SER A 797 -27.44 1.16 57.80
C SER A 797 -26.24 0.22 57.73
N ASN A 798 -26.10 -0.52 56.63
CA ASN A 798 -24.93 -1.33 56.34
C ASN A 798 -24.17 -0.72 55.16
N ILE A 799 -22.88 -0.46 55.37
CA ILE A 799 -21.98 0.10 54.35
C ILE A 799 -21.20 -1.05 53.72
N THR A 800 -21.21 -1.09 52.39
CA THR A 800 -20.43 -2.03 51.58
C THR A 800 -19.65 -1.26 50.52
N ILE A 801 -18.45 -1.72 50.22
CA ILE A 801 -17.56 -1.06 49.26
C ILE A 801 -17.44 -1.93 48.01
N ASN A 802 -17.70 -1.35 46.85
CA ASN A 802 -17.49 -2.00 45.57
C ASN A 802 -16.10 -1.66 45.05
N GLU A 803 -15.19 -2.63 45.17
CA GLU A 803 -13.78 -2.45 44.83
C GLU A 803 -13.53 -2.23 43.34
N THR A 804 -14.35 -2.84 42.47
CA THR A 804 -14.20 -2.78 41.01
C THR A 804 -14.62 -1.43 40.46
N VAL A 805 -15.73 -0.88 40.96
CA VAL A 805 -16.30 0.38 40.50
C VAL A 805 -15.70 1.57 41.25
N GLY A 806 -15.13 1.35 42.44
CA GLY A 806 -14.76 2.41 43.36
C GLY A 806 -16.00 3.16 43.85
N SER A 807 -17.03 2.42 44.27
CA SER A 807 -18.26 2.98 44.82
C SER A 807 -18.50 2.53 46.26
N THR A 808 -19.22 3.34 47.03
CA THR A 808 -19.75 2.94 48.34
C THR A 808 -21.26 2.78 48.25
N VAL A 809 -21.75 1.65 48.74
CA VAL A 809 -23.18 1.31 48.78
C VAL A 809 -23.63 1.30 50.23
N ILE A 810 -24.58 2.18 50.57
CA ILE A 810 -25.22 2.26 51.87
C ILE A 810 -26.61 1.65 51.74
N SER A 811 -26.81 0.50 52.37
CA SER A 811 -28.10 -0.20 52.41
C SER A 811 -28.82 0.06 53.73
N ASN A 812 -30.10 0.41 53.64
CA ASN A 812 -30.99 0.58 54.79
C ASN A 812 -32.34 -0.10 54.47
N GLN A 813 -32.54 -1.30 55.01
CA GLN A 813 -33.66 -2.19 54.65
C GLN A 813 -33.76 -2.38 53.12
N GLN A 814 -34.91 -2.04 52.53
CA GLN A 814 -35.20 -2.19 51.10
C GLN A 814 -34.60 -1.07 50.21
N THR A 815 -33.85 -0.12 50.77
CA THR A 815 -33.32 1.04 50.03
C THR A 815 -31.80 0.99 49.98
N GLU A 816 -31.24 1.17 48.79
CA GLU A 816 -29.79 1.25 48.58
C GLU A 816 -29.41 2.59 47.97
N TYR A 817 -28.40 3.21 48.54
CA TYR A 817 -27.76 4.40 48.00
C TYR A 817 -26.35 4.05 47.54
N GLU A 818 -25.96 4.47 46.34
CA GLU A 818 -24.62 4.24 45.80
C GLU A 818 -23.96 5.58 45.44
N ILE A 819 -22.76 5.83 45.97
CA ILE A 819 -21.98 7.06 45.76
C ILE A 819 -20.65 6.70 45.09
N SER A 820 -20.28 7.42 44.03
CA SER A 820 -19.00 7.26 43.34
C SER A 820 -18.53 8.51 42.62
N ILE A 821 -17.26 8.51 42.21
CA ILE A 821 -16.70 9.53 41.31
C ILE A 821 -17.01 9.12 39.87
N LEU A 822 -17.63 10.02 39.11
CA LEU A 822 -18.01 9.79 37.72
C LEU A 822 -16.90 10.18 36.74
N SER A 823 -16.42 11.42 36.84
CA SER A 823 -15.46 11.97 35.87
C SER A 823 -14.73 13.20 36.39
N LEU A 824 -13.56 13.46 35.78
CA LEU A 824 -12.84 14.73 35.90
C LEU A 824 -12.86 15.41 34.53
N VAL A 825 -13.32 16.65 34.48
CA VAL A 825 -13.57 17.38 33.22
C VAL A 825 -12.74 18.66 33.19
N GLU A 826 -11.96 18.85 32.12
CA GLU A 826 -11.27 20.11 31.83
C GLU A 826 -12.17 21.01 30.97
N LEU A 827 -12.39 22.23 31.44
CA LEU A 827 -13.24 23.23 30.80
C LEU A 827 -12.41 24.44 30.37
N ASP A 828 -12.72 25.00 29.21
CA ASP A 828 -12.12 26.27 28.77
C ASP A 828 -12.74 27.48 29.48
N ILE A 829 -12.27 28.68 29.14
CA ILE A 829 -12.77 29.95 29.70
C ILE A 829 -14.24 30.25 29.37
N LEU A 830 -14.84 29.55 28.40
CA LEU A 830 -16.24 29.68 27.98
C LEU A 830 -17.10 28.53 28.52
N ASP A 831 -16.58 27.71 29.45
CA ASP A 831 -17.23 26.51 29.98
C ASP A 831 -17.46 25.39 28.95
N ASN A 832 -16.78 25.41 27.80
CA ASN A 832 -16.78 24.29 26.87
C ASN A 832 -15.86 23.18 27.37
N ILE A 833 -16.25 21.94 27.10
CA ILE A 833 -15.47 20.76 27.45
C ILE A 833 -14.26 20.65 26.51
N VAL A 834 -13.05 20.66 27.10
CA VAL A 834 -11.78 20.42 26.41
C VAL A 834 -11.44 18.94 26.47
N ILE A 835 -11.46 18.35 27.67
CA ILE A 835 -11.17 16.92 27.90
C ILE A 835 -12.14 16.37 28.96
N ILE A 836 -12.56 15.11 28.79
CA ILE A 836 -13.31 14.33 29.81
C ILE A 836 -12.50 13.08 30.15
N HIS A 837 -12.16 12.92 31.43
CA HIS A 837 -11.64 11.67 31.97
C HIS A 837 -12.76 10.92 32.68
N ASN A 838 -13.18 9.79 32.13
CA ASN A 838 -14.09 8.89 32.83
C ASN A 838 -13.32 8.14 33.93
N LEU A 839 -13.81 8.21 35.17
CA LEU A 839 -13.17 7.61 36.34
C LEU A 839 -13.89 6.34 36.82
N THR A 840 -14.96 5.94 36.14
CA THR A 840 -15.67 4.69 36.49
C THR A 840 -14.86 3.44 36.08
N ASN A 841 -14.97 2.38 36.89
CA ASN A 841 -14.42 1.04 36.61
C ASN A 841 -12.90 0.96 36.36
N SER A 842 -12.13 1.95 36.82
CA SER A 842 -10.70 2.09 36.49
C SER A 842 -9.81 2.25 37.74
N TRP A 843 -10.35 1.94 38.91
CA TRP A 843 -9.65 2.09 40.18
C TRP A 843 -8.74 0.88 40.46
N ARG A 844 -7.48 1.14 40.80
CA ARG A 844 -6.57 0.15 41.38
C ARG A 844 -6.67 0.25 42.90
N TYR A 845 -6.90 -0.89 43.55
CA TYR A 845 -6.96 -0.96 45.01
C TYR A 845 -5.61 -0.60 45.64
N ALA A 846 -5.62 0.28 46.65
CA ALA A 846 -4.43 0.69 47.39
C ALA A 846 -4.71 0.66 48.90
N GLU A 847 -4.28 -0.42 49.57
CA GLU A 847 -4.05 -0.55 51.03
C GLU A 847 -5.20 -0.17 51.99
N ILE A 848 -5.78 -1.18 52.68
CA ILE A 848 -6.52 -0.98 53.94
C ILE A 848 -5.51 -0.62 55.04
N ASN A 849 -5.46 0.65 55.45
CA ASN A 849 -4.61 1.09 56.56
C ASN A 849 -5.28 0.96 57.94
N SER A 850 -6.61 0.81 57.97
CA SER A 850 -7.41 0.57 59.19
C SER A 850 -8.75 -0.08 58.80
N SER A 851 -9.41 -0.83 59.70
CA SER A 851 -10.62 -1.63 59.37
C SER A 851 -11.81 -0.84 58.79
N ASN A 852 -11.74 0.50 58.74
CA ASN A 852 -12.83 1.38 58.32
C ASN A 852 -12.42 2.39 57.23
N THR A 853 -11.22 2.29 56.65
CA THR A 853 -10.74 3.22 55.60
C THR A 853 -10.32 2.46 54.34
N TYR A 854 -10.83 2.88 53.18
CA TYR A 854 -10.64 2.25 51.88
C TYR A 854 -10.07 3.27 50.90
N LYS A 855 -8.95 2.95 50.24
CA LYS A 855 -8.26 3.89 49.36
C LYS A 855 -8.10 3.31 47.95
N PHE A 856 -8.46 4.13 46.97
CA PHE A 856 -8.47 3.83 45.55
C PHE A 856 -7.50 4.77 44.83
N LYS A 857 -6.75 4.24 43.87
CA LYS A 857 -5.82 5.02 43.07
C LYS A 857 -6.05 4.81 41.58
N GLN A 858 -6.09 5.89 40.82
CA GLN A 858 -6.14 5.87 39.37
C GLN A 858 -5.10 6.82 38.80
N THR A 859 -4.43 6.41 37.72
CA THR A 859 -3.51 7.28 36.97
C THR A 859 -4.14 7.61 35.63
N ILE A 860 -4.21 8.90 35.28
CA ILE A 860 -4.69 9.40 33.99
C ILE A 860 -3.59 10.18 33.29
N GLN A 861 -3.53 10.12 31.95
CA GLN A 861 -2.52 10.81 31.13
C GLN A 861 -1.06 10.53 31.55
N GLU A 862 -0.78 9.32 32.08
CA GLU A 862 0.54 8.83 32.53
C GLU A 862 1.21 9.58 33.70
N VAL A 863 0.80 10.82 34.00
CA VAL A 863 1.43 11.69 35.00
C VAL A 863 0.50 12.11 36.14
N CYS A 864 -0.82 12.15 35.91
CA CYS A 864 -1.78 12.61 36.90
C CYS A 864 -2.28 11.45 37.76
N THR A 865 -2.23 11.62 39.08
CA THR A 865 -2.69 10.61 40.05
C THR A 865 -3.92 11.11 40.78
N ILE A 866 -4.98 10.32 40.76
CA ILE A 866 -6.20 10.55 41.54
C ILE A 866 -6.27 9.51 42.65
N THR A 867 -6.32 9.99 43.89
CA THR A 867 -6.48 9.19 45.09
C THR A 867 -7.85 9.47 45.70
N TYR A 868 -8.68 8.43 45.79
CA TYR A 868 -10.03 8.50 46.36
C TYR A 868 -10.10 7.64 47.61
N THR A 869 -10.41 8.25 48.76
CA THR A 869 -10.44 7.58 50.06
C THR A 869 -11.85 7.64 50.64
N ILE A 870 -12.35 6.50 51.10
CA ILE A 870 -13.65 6.35 51.76
C ILE A 870 -13.40 5.95 53.21
N GLU A 871 -13.92 6.70 54.17
CA GLU A 871 -13.84 6.39 55.61
C GLU A 871 -15.24 6.18 56.18
N ASP A 872 -15.45 5.03 56.82
CA ASP A 872 -16.67 4.66 57.55
C ASP A 872 -16.56 5.10 59.02
N ILE A 873 -17.40 6.04 59.43
CA ILE A 873 -17.29 6.73 60.71
C ILE A 873 -18.01 5.94 61.81
N LYS A 874 -17.24 5.25 62.67
CA LYS A 874 -17.80 4.41 63.75
C LYS A 874 -18.23 5.17 65.01
N ALA A 875 -17.75 6.40 65.21
CA ALA A 875 -18.09 7.26 66.34
C ALA A 875 -18.04 8.73 65.92
N SER A 876 -19.01 9.53 66.39
CA SER A 876 -19.04 10.97 66.08
C SER A 876 -17.77 11.66 66.59
N ARG A 877 -17.17 12.54 65.77
CA ARG A 877 -15.96 13.29 66.11
C ARG A 877 -15.89 14.63 65.39
N ASP A 878 -15.23 15.60 66.00
CA ASP A 878 -14.90 16.87 65.35
C ASP A 878 -13.60 16.74 64.54
N TYR A 879 -13.52 17.46 63.42
CA TYR A 879 -12.34 17.54 62.55
C TYR A 879 -12.23 18.91 61.89
N GLU A 880 -11.03 19.25 61.40
CA GLU A 880 -10.80 20.49 60.66
C GLU A 880 -10.44 20.18 59.19
N PHE A 881 -11.07 20.89 58.25
CA PHE A 881 -10.71 20.84 56.84
C PHE A 881 -10.73 22.24 56.21
N ALA A 882 -9.65 22.59 55.50
CA ALA A 882 -9.50 23.89 54.83
C ALA A 882 -9.85 25.12 55.72
N GLY A 883 -9.51 25.05 57.01
CA GLY A 883 -9.79 26.10 58.00
C GLY A 883 -11.24 26.15 58.49
N LEU A 884 -12.03 25.08 58.31
CA LEU A 884 -13.37 24.93 58.84
C LEU A 884 -13.41 23.81 59.87
N GLU A 885 -13.95 24.10 61.06
CA GLU A 885 -14.24 23.11 62.10
C GLU A 885 -15.60 22.46 61.83
N LEU A 886 -15.60 21.16 61.57
CA LEU A 886 -16.76 20.36 61.18
C LEU A 886 -16.93 19.15 62.11
N THR A 887 -18.15 18.64 62.24
CA THR A 887 -18.45 17.40 62.95
C THR A 887 -18.80 16.30 61.95
N LEU A 888 -18.27 15.10 62.17
CA LEU A 888 -18.68 13.86 61.49
C LEU A 888 -19.56 13.07 62.44
N GLU A 889 -20.69 12.58 61.94
CA GLU A 889 -21.62 11.79 62.73
C GLU A 889 -21.29 10.30 62.66
N LYS A 890 -21.63 9.57 63.71
CA LYS A 890 -21.59 8.10 63.70
C LYS A 890 -22.47 7.55 62.56
N ASP A 891 -21.99 6.47 61.93
CA ASP A 891 -22.62 5.78 60.79
C ASP A 891 -22.72 6.64 59.52
N SER A 892 -21.87 7.67 59.41
CA SER A 892 -21.65 8.46 58.20
C SER A 892 -20.43 7.99 57.40
N ILE A 893 -20.29 8.48 56.17
CA ILE A 893 -19.15 8.24 55.29
C ILE A 893 -18.46 9.55 54.98
N LYS A 894 -17.15 9.59 55.15
CA LYS A 894 -16.30 10.69 54.68
C LYS A 894 -15.56 10.28 53.42
N ILE A 895 -15.55 11.15 52.42
CA ILE A 895 -14.84 10.94 51.16
C ILE A 895 -13.74 11.99 51.04
N THR A 896 -12.50 11.56 50.83
CA THR A 896 -11.36 12.44 50.55
C THR A 896 -10.81 12.15 49.16
N ILE A 897 -10.72 13.18 48.31
CA ILE A 897 -10.25 13.08 46.93
C ILE A 897 -9.02 13.97 46.79
N THR A 898 -7.91 13.38 46.35
CA THR A 898 -6.67 14.10 46.05
C THR A 898 -6.32 13.90 44.58
N ILE A 899 -6.13 15.00 43.85
CA ILE A 899 -5.73 15.01 42.43
C ILE A 899 -4.33 15.62 42.38
N GLU A 900 -3.36 14.90 41.83
CA GLU A 900 -1.95 15.29 41.81
C GLU A 900 -1.44 15.38 40.37
N ASN A 901 -0.66 16.42 40.07
CA ASN A 901 0.03 16.62 38.78
C ASN A 901 -0.89 16.55 37.55
N TYR A 902 -2.05 17.22 37.58
CA TYR A 902 -2.93 17.28 36.41
C TYR A 902 -2.31 18.11 35.27
N PRO A 903 -2.10 17.55 34.06
CA PRO A 903 -1.45 18.26 32.95
C PRO A 903 -2.50 19.04 32.15
N PHE A 904 -2.80 20.27 32.60
CA PHE A 904 -3.73 21.16 31.91
C PHE A 904 -3.31 21.39 30.45
N THR A 905 -4.30 21.34 29.55
CA THR A 905 -4.12 21.65 28.12
C THR A 905 -3.74 23.12 27.92
N SER A 906 -4.24 23.99 28.80
CA SER A 906 -3.93 25.43 28.81
C SER A 906 -4.01 25.96 30.24
N ALA A 907 -3.13 26.92 30.59
CA ALA A 907 -3.24 27.67 31.84
C ALA A 907 -4.60 28.36 32.04
N LEU A 908 -5.31 28.64 30.95
CA LEU A 908 -6.60 29.32 31.00
C LEU A 908 -7.76 28.38 31.35
N ASN A 909 -7.53 27.07 31.34
CA ASN A 909 -8.56 26.08 31.62
C ASN A 909 -8.75 25.86 33.13
N LYS A 910 -9.88 25.25 33.48
CA LYS A 910 -10.25 24.90 34.86
C LYS A 910 -10.77 23.46 34.93
N LEU A 911 -10.87 22.93 36.14
CA LEU A 911 -11.33 21.56 36.37
C LEU A 911 -12.73 21.51 37.00
N GLN A 912 -13.50 20.50 36.64
CA GLN A 912 -14.74 20.14 37.31
C GLN A 912 -14.72 18.66 37.67
N LEU A 913 -14.79 18.37 38.97
CA LEU A 913 -14.94 17.00 39.47
C LEU A 913 -16.42 16.66 39.59
N ARG A 914 -16.84 15.56 38.97
CA ARG A 914 -18.23 15.10 38.96
C ARG A 914 -18.41 13.88 39.82
N LEU A 915 -19.28 14.00 40.82
CA LEU A 915 -19.69 12.94 41.75
C LEU A 915 -21.11 12.51 41.39
N ILE A 916 -21.38 11.20 41.41
CA ILE A 916 -22.72 10.66 41.17
C ILE A 916 -23.23 9.95 42.43
N SER A 917 -24.50 10.18 42.74
CA SER A 917 -25.22 9.45 43.77
C SER A 917 -26.50 8.87 43.16
N SER A 918 -26.75 7.59 43.36
CA SER A 918 -27.95 6.90 42.88
C SER A 918 -28.70 6.22 44.01
N VAL A 919 -30.01 6.04 43.84
CA VAL A 919 -30.88 5.33 44.78
C VAL A 919 -31.71 4.27 44.06
N GLY A 920 -31.84 3.10 44.70
CA GLY A 920 -32.55 1.94 44.18
C GLY A 920 -33.21 1.11 45.27
N ASP A 921 -33.91 0.06 44.85
CA ASP A 921 -34.43 -0.95 45.78
C ASP A 921 -33.40 -2.08 45.96
N ASN A 922 -33.19 -2.49 47.22
CA ASN A 922 -32.31 -3.59 47.58
C ASN A 922 -32.93 -4.93 47.17
N LYS A 923 -32.36 -5.60 46.17
CA LYS A 923 -32.89 -6.85 45.58
C LYS A 923 -32.74 -8.07 46.50
N GLU A 924 -31.90 -8.04 47.52
CA GLU A 924 -31.69 -9.15 48.46
C GLU A 924 -32.70 -9.15 49.63
N SER A 925 -33.45 -8.05 49.80
CA SER A 925 -34.37 -7.87 50.93
C SER A 925 -35.77 -8.47 50.77
N SER A 926 -36.01 -9.29 49.74
CA SER A 926 -37.32 -9.88 49.40
C SER A 926 -37.94 -10.80 50.47
N HIS A 927 -37.23 -11.06 51.57
CA HIS A 927 -37.69 -11.93 52.65
C HIS A 927 -37.60 -11.38 54.08
N GLN A 928 -37.27 -10.11 54.32
CA GLN A 928 -37.18 -9.59 55.70
C GLN A 928 -37.77 -8.17 55.90
N SER A 929 -38.80 -8.13 56.76
CA SER A 929 -39.54 -6.99 57.34
C SER A 929 -40.55 -6.25 56.44
N ASN A 930 -41.84 -6.36 56.78
CA ASN A 930 -42.94 -5.57 56.19
C ASN A 930 -42.69 -4.06 56.41
N ASN A 931 -42.10 -3.37 55.44
CA ASN A 931 -41.82 -1.93 55.51
C ASN A 931 -42.65 -1.10 54.53
N GLU A 932 -43.72 -1.69 53.97
CA GLU A 932 -44.58 -1.06 52.96
C GLU A 932 -45.21 0.25 53.44
N CYS A 933 -45.40 0.42 54.75
CA CYS A 933 -45.98 1.64 55.34
C CYS A 933 -45.09 2.88 55.19
N ASN A 934 -43.82 2.70 54.83
CA ASN A 934 -42.85 3.76 54.58
C ASN A 934 -42.53 3.93 53.08
N ASN A 935 -43.24 3.27 52.16
CA ASN A 935 -42.97 3.43 50.73
C ASN A 935 -43.28 4.87 50.26
N GLN A 936 -42.29 5.52 49.66
CA GLN A 936 -42.40 6.86 49.09
C GLN A 936 -41.49 6.95 47.87
N ASN A 937 -41.98 7.62 46.82
CA ASN A 937 -41.22 7.90 45.60
C ASN A 937 -39.95 8.69 45.90
N THR A 938 -38.99 8.62 44.99
CA THR A 938 -37.74 9.36 45.12
C THR A 938 -37.97 10.86 45.03
N GLU A 939 -37.35 11.63 45.93
CA GLU A 939 -37.32 13.09 45.89
C GLU A 939 -35.89 13.58 46.09
N ILE A 940 -35.44 14.51 45.24
CA ILE A 940 -34.11 15.12 45.30
C ILE A 940 -34.27 16.61 45.64
N ASP A 941 -33.80 17.02 46.82
CA ASP A 941 -33.76 18.42 47.25
C ASP A 941 -32.33 18.96 47.10
N SER A 942 -32.18 19.93 46.19
CA SER A 942 -30.95 20.68 45.93
C SER A 942 -31.08 22.17 46.27
N SER A 943 -32.13 22.56 46.99
CA SER A 943 -32.41 23.96 47.36
C SER A 943 -31.35 24.57 48.30
N GLN A 944 -30.53 23.73 48.92
CA GLN A 944 -29.44 24.12 49.82
C GLN A 944 -28.08 24.13 49.10
N ILE A 945 -28.07 24.26 47.77
CA ILE A 945 -26.89 24.65 46.99
C ILE A 945 -26.92 26.17 46.79
N ASP A 946 -26.02 26.86 47.47
CA ASP A 946 -25.80 28.29 47.36
C ASP A 946 -24.30 28.56 47.19
N LYS A 947 -23.95 29.41 46.22
CA LYS A 947 -22.55 29.79 45.96
C LYS A 947 -21.99 30.70 47.07
N ASP A 948 -22.86 31.35 47.83
CA ASP A 948 -22.50 32.29 48.90
C ASP A 948 -22.47 31.61 50.28
N GLN A 949 -22.68 30.29 50.35
CA GLN A 949 -22.53 29.50 51.57
C GLN A 949 -21.22 28.70 51.57
N LEU A 950 -20.66 28.46 52.76
CA LEU A 950 -19.48 27.61 52.93
C LEU A 950 -19.79 26.12 52.83
N LEU A 951 -21.01 25.73 53.23
CA LEU A 951 -21.47 24.35 53.28
C LEU A 951 -22.74 24.22 52.44
N ASN A 952 -22.70 23.34 51.44
CA ASN A 952 -23.81 23.01 50.57
C ASN A 952 -24.33 21.62 50.84
N TYR A 953 -25.64 21.44 50.72
CA TYR A 953 -26.30 20.17 51.02
C TYR A 953 -27.19 19.72 49.88
N VAL A 954 -27.13 18.43 49.57
CA VAL A 954 -28.01 17.78 48.60
C VAL A 954 -28.60 16.56 49.26
N THR A 955 -29.92 16.41 49.19
CA THR A 955 -30.60 15.25 49.77
C THR A 955 -31.32 14.45 48.69
N ILE A 956 -31.23 13.13 48.77
CA ILE A 956 -32.06 12.20 48.01
C ILE A 956 -32.80 11.30 48.99
N SER A 957 -34.13 11.32 48.91
CA SER A 957 -34.99 10.52 49.77
C SER A 957 -35.71 9.44 48.96
N LYS A 958 -35.87 8.25 49.54
CA LYS A 958 -36.68 7.14 49.00
C LYS A 958 -37.17 6.27 50.16
N ASN A 959 -38.41 5.80 50.10
CA ASN A 959 -39.00 4.95 51.16
C ASN A 959 -38.91 5.54 52.57
N GLN A 960 -39.01 6.87 52.73
CA GLN A 960 -38.81 7.59 54.00
C GLN A 960 -37.40 7.48 54.61
N LYS A 961 -36.41 7.06 53.82
CA LYS A 961 -34.98 7.14 54.15
C LYS A 961 -34.43 8.32 53.38
N LEU A 962 -33.43 8.98 53.94
CA LEU A 962 -32.78 10.12 53.32
C LEU A 962 -31.28 9.94 53.37
N LEU A 963 -30.64 10.05 52.21
CA LEU A 963 -29.21 10.30 52.10
C LEU A 963 -29.04 11.80 51.92
N TYR A 964 -28.22 12.44 52.74
CA TYR A 964 -27.72 13.78 52.44
C TYR A 964 -26.21 13.78 52.29
N GLY A 965 -25.73 14.52 51.30
CA GLY A 965 -24.31 14.81 51.10
C GLY A 965 -24.01 16.27 51.45
N ARG A 966 -22.98 16.49 52.27
CA ARG A 966 -22.42 17.80 52.59
C ARG A 966 -21.20 18.05 51.69
N PHE A 967 -21.26 19.12 50.90
CA PHE A 967 -20.19 19.58 50.02
C PHE A 967 -19.61 20.87 50.58
N ILE A 968 -18.29 20.88 50.77
CA ILE A 968 -17.57 22.02 51.34
C ILE A 968 -17.12 22.91 50.19
N ASN A 969 -17.51 24.18 50.18
CA ASN A 969 -17.06 25.17 49.20
C ASN A 969 -15.62 25.68 49.49
N ARG A 970 -14.77 24.80 50.01
CA ARG A 970 -13.34 25.03 50.25
C ARG A 970 -12.55 23.78 49.90
N VAL A 971 -11.33 23.98 49.41
CA VAL A 971 -10.37 22.94 49.07
C VAL A 971 -8.98 23.33 49.53
N LEU A 972 -8.07 22.36 49.57
CA LEU A 972 -6.64 22.61 49.68
C LEU A 972 -6.02 22.51 48.28
N SER A 973 -5.73 23.65 47.65
CA SER A 973 -5.07 23.76 46.35
C SER A 973 -3.60 24.12 46.57
N ASP A 974 -2.69 23.26 46.12
CA ASP A 974 -1.25 23.36 46.37
C ASP A 974 -0.93 23.65 47.85
N THR A 975 -1.57 22.89 48.75
CA THR A 975 -1.53 22.99 50.23
C THR A 975 -2.15 24.25 50.83
N ARG A 976 -2.76 25.13 50.02
CA ARG A 976 -3.38 26.39 50.46
C ARG A 976 -4.90 26.31 50.37
N LYS A 977 -5.57 26.88 51.38
CA LYS A 977 -7.03 27.03 51.37
C LYS A 977 -7.48 27.91 50.20
N SER A 978 -8.44 27.41 49.43
CA SER A 978 -9.08 28.15 48.33
C SER A 978 -10.58 27.92 48.35
N PHE A 979 -11.35 28.93 47.95
CA PHE A 979 -12.79 28.81 47.78
C PHE A 979 -13.13 28.14 46.44
N ILE A 980 -14.18 27.33 46.43
CA ILE A 980 -14.74 26.68 45.24
C ILE A 980 -16.26 26.77 45.25
N THR A 981 -16.91 26.39 44.15
CA THR A 981 -18.37 26.31 44.10
C THR A 981 -18.85 24.92 43.76
N THR A 982 -20.05 24.60 44.24
CA THR A 982 -20.77 23.36 43.97
C THR A 982 -21.93 23.65 43.02
N SER A 983 -22.16 22.80 42.02
CA SER A 983 -23.27 22.90 41.07
C SER A 983 -23.98 21.57 40.86
N LEU A 984 -25.29 21.61 40.62
CA LEU A 984 -26.05 20.45 40.14
C LEU A 984 -25.87 20.33 38.63
N ILE A 985 -25.27 19.24 38.16
CA ILE A 985 -25.03 18.98 36.73
C ILE A 985 -26.27 18.37 36.08
N SER A 986 -26.86 17.36 36.73
CA SER A 986 -28.10 16.73 36.28
C SER A 986 -28.78 15.98 37.41
N ALA A 987 -30.10 15.79 37.27
CA ALA A 987 -30.91 14.87 38.05
C ALA A 987 -31.75 14.03 37.08
N THR A 988 -31.71 12.71 37.21
CA THR A 988 -32.41 11.78 36.31
C THR A 988 -33.37 10.92 37.11
N ASN A 989 -34.65 10.98 36.74
CA ASN A 989 -35.70 10.11 37.27
C ASN A 989 -36.00 9.03 36.22
N SER A 990 -35.57 7.78 36.45
CA SER A 990 -35.73 6.69 35.48
C SER A 990 -36.44 5.49 36.12
N SER A 991 -37.04 4.63 35.30
CA SER A 991 -37.80 3.46 35.80
C SER A 991 -36.97 2.41 36.53
N ASN A 992 -35.62 2.47 36.49
CA ASN A 992 -34.74 1.45 37.07
C ASN A 992 -33.88 1.95 38.25
N LYS A 993 -33.34 3.17 38.21
CA LYS A 993 -32.62 3.84 39.31
C LYS A 993 -32.72 5.36 39.14
N ASP A 994 -32.97 6.08 40.22
CA ASP A 994 -32.94 7.56 40.23
C ASP A 994 -31.56 8.03 40.68
N SER A 995 -31.05 9.12 40.10
CA SER A 995 -29.69 9.61 40.39
C SER A 995 -29.52 11.10 40.18
N PHE A 996 -28.49 11.67 40.81
CA PHE A 996 -28.04 13.04 40.56
C PHE A 996 -26.52 13.12 40.43
N ILE A 997 -26.04 14.13 39.70
CA ILE A 997 -24.63 14.43 39.49
C ILE A 997 -24.30 15.81 40.05
N ILE A 998 -23.34 15.88 40.96
CA ILE A 998 -22.80 17.13 41.52
C ILE A 998 -21.44 17.42 40.92
N GLY A 999 -21.26 18.66 40.47
CA GLY A 999 -20.00 19.21 39.98
C GLY A 999 -19.37 20.10 41.04
N LEU A 1000 -18.11 19.84 41.36
CA LEU A 1000 -17.26 20.74 42.13
C LEU A 1000 -16.38 21.50 41.15
N ASN A 1001 -16.47 22.83 41.13
CA ASN A 1001 -15.73 23.70 40.22
C ASN A 1001 -14.39 24.07 40.86
N LEU A 1002 -13.32 23.46 40.37
CA LEU A 1002 -11.99 23.44 40.97
C LEU A 1002 -11.07 24.46 40.29
N PRO A 1003 -10.15 25.08 41.05
CA PRO A 1003 -9.18 26.01 40.48
C PRO A 1003 -8.11 25.25 39.66
N HIS A 1004 -7.29 26.01 38.93
CA HIS A 1004 -6.04 25.48 38.40
C HIS A 1004 -5.08 25.20 39.57
N PHE A 1005 -4.24 24.18 39.46
CA PHE A 1005 -3.22 23.86 40.47
C PHE A 1005 -1.96 23.30 39.80
N THR A 1006 -0.86 23.24 40.54
CA THR A 1006 0.44 22.80 40.01
C THR A 1006 0.88 21.45 40.58
N THR A 1007 0.70 21.23 41.87
CA THR A 1007 1.15 20.02 42.57
C THR A 1007 -0.01 19.13 42.95
N SER A 1008 -1.01 19.66 43.66
CA SER A 1008 -2.06 18.81 44.25
C SER A 1008 -3.30 19.58 44.65
N LEU A 1009 -4.46 18.93 44.58
CA LEU A 1009 -5.74 19.45 45.03
C LEU A 1009 -6.47 18.43 45.91
N THR A 1010 -6.87 18.81 47.12
CA THR A 1010 -7.59 17.94 48.07
C THR A 1010 -9.00 18.47 48.38
N ILE A 1011 -9.98 17.56 48.35
CA ILE A 1011 -11.43 17.80 48.45
C ILE A 1011 -12.03 16.79 49.44
N ASP A 1012 -13.00 17.19 50.28
CA ASP A 1012 -13.43 16.37 51.43
C ASP A 1012 -14.95 16.37 51.72
N PRO A 1013 -15.83 15.90 50.82
CA PRO A 1013 -17.27 15.79 51.10
C PRO A 1013 -17.60 14.64 52.08
N ASP A 1014 -18.75 14.72 52.73
CA ASP A 1014 -19.28 13.65 53.59
C ASP A 1014 -20.77 13.37 53.34
N PHE A 1015 -21.19 12.15 53.70
CA PHE A 1015 -22.51 11.60 53.37
C PHE A 1015 -23.09 10.84 54.58
N SER A 1016 -24.37 11.04 54.87
CA SER A 1016 -25.04 10.34 55.98
C SER A 1016 -26.43 9.86 55.57
N VAL A 1017 -26.80 8.65 56.00
CA VAL A 1017 -28.15 8.09 55.82
C VAL A 1017 -28.92 8.17 57.12
N LEU A 1018 -30.09 8.82 57.09
CA LEU A 1018 -31.02 8.93 58.21
C LEU A 1018 -32.43 8.50 57.78
N VAL A 1019 -33.37 8.52 58.72
CA VAL A 1019 -34.81 8.34 58.44
C VAL A 1019 -35.54 9.67 58.56
N SER A 1020 -36.55 9.87 57.71
CA SER A 1020 -37.34 11.09 57.70
C SER A 1020 -38.12 11.28 59.01
N SER A 1021 -38.52 12.51 59.32
CA SER A 1021 -39.45 12.80 60.42
C SER A 1021 -40.77 12.02 60.33
N SER A 1022 -41.18 11.66 59.12
CA SER A 1022 -42.42 10.93 58.84
C SER A 1022 -42.26 9.40 58.90
N TYR A 1023 -41.06 8.87 59.21
CA TYR A 1023 -40.81 7.43 59.35
C TYR A 1023 -41.64 6.80 60.49
N LYS A 1024 -42.22 5.63 60.21
CA LYS A 1024 -43.10 4.88 61.12
C LYS A 1024 -42.57 3.46 61.34
N LYS A 1025 -42.79 2.90 62.54
CA LYS A 1025 -42.65 1.46 62.78
C LYS A 1025 -43.83 0.73 62.14
N CYS A 1026 -43.59 -0.03 61.08
CA CYS A 1026 -44.65 -0.82 60.44
C CYS A 1026 -45.05 -2.00 61.33
N ASN A 1027 -46.33 -2.09 61.70
CA ASN A 1027 -46.85 -3.25 62.43
C ASN A 1027 -47.11 -4.39 61.45
N SER A 1028 -46.60 -5.59 61.75
CA SER A 1028 -46.76 -6.81 60.95
C SER A 1028 -48.20 -7.33 60.82
N ASN A 1029 -49.20 -6.60 61.33
CA ASN A 1029 -50.62 -6.91 61.23
C ASN A 1029 -51.45 -5.83 60.50
N ASP A 1030 -50.85 -4.78 59.95
CA ASP A 1030 -51.57 -3.85 59.08
C ASP A 1030 -51.60 -4.39 57.65
N THR A 1031 -52.40 -5.45 57.45
CA THR A 1031 -53.22 -5.49 56.23
C THR A 1031 -53.99 -4.18 56.21
N VAL A 1032 -53.57 -3.22 55.36
CA VAL A 1032 -54.48 -2.13 54.99
C VAL A 1032 -55.62 -2.78 54.22
N LYS A 1033 -56.62 -3.14 55.01
CA LYS A 1033 -57.97 -3.53 54.64
C LYS A 1033 -58.40 -2.62 53.50
N ARG A 1034 -58.58 -3.18 52.29
CA ARG A 1034 -59.65 -2.68 51.44
C ARG A 1034 -60.92 -2.82 52.27
N ALA A 1035 -61.45 -1.70 52.72
CA ALA A 1035 -62.57 -1.70 53.62
C ALA A 1035 -63.79 -2.29 52.88
N SER A 1036 -64.35 -3.36 53.42
CA SER A 1036 -65.43 -4.15 52.80
C SER A 1036 -66.74 -3.37 52.54
N TRP A 1037 -66.77 -2.06 52.84
CA TRP A 1037 -67.86 -1.12 52.58
C TRP A 1037 -67.76 -0.41 51.22
N VAL A 1038 -66.59 -0.41 50.57
CA VAL A 1038 -66.37 0.35 49.33
C VAL A 1038 -67.17 -0.24 48.14
N LEU A 1039 -67.35 -1.56 48.08
CA LEU A 1039 -68.13 -2.22 47.03
C LEU A 1039 -69.66 -2.05 47.21
N PRO A 1040 -70.24 -2.16 48.43
CA PRO A 1040 -71.62 -1.76 48.67
C PRO A 1040 -71.87 -0.26 48.43
N VAL A 1041 -70.99 0.64 48.86
CA VAL A 1041 -71.22 2.10 48.72
C VAL A 1041 -71.07 2.57 47.26
N ALA A 1042 -70.15 2.00 46.48
CA ALA A 1042 -70.02 2.31 45.06
C ALA A 1042 -71.21 1.84 44.21
N ILE A 1043 -71.96 0.82 44.66
CA ILE A 1043 -73.17 0.30 43.97
C ILE A 1043 -74.45 0.95 44.51
N VAL A 1044 -74.56 1.13 45.82
CA VAL A 1044 -75.79 1.62 46.47
C VAL A 1044 -75.98 3.13 46.29
N VAL A 1045 -74.91 3.93 46.30
CA VAL A 1045 -75.03 5.40 46.18
C VAL A 1045 -75.57 5.84 44.81
N PRO A 1046 -75.13 5.29 43.66
CA PRO A 1046 -75.74 5.60 42.36
C PRO A 1046 -77.21 5.15 42.28
N CYS A 1047 -77.54 3.96 42.79
CA CYS A 1047 -78.91 3.44 42.76
C CYS A 1047 -79.87 4.26 43.63
N VAL A 1048 -79.45 4.69 44.82
CA VAL A 1048 -80.26 5.54 45.71
C VAL A 1048 -80.43 6.94 45.13
N ALA A 1049 -79.41 7.51 44.49
CA ALA A 1049 -79.50 8.81 43.81
C ALA A 1049 -80.50 8.78 42.63
N VAL A 1050 -80.47 7.73 41.81
CA VAL A 1050 -81.45 7.57 40.72
C VAL A 1050 -82.87 7.35 41.26
N ALA A 1051 -83.04 6.52 42.30
CA ALA A 1051 -84.36 6.31 42.91
C ALA A 1051 -84.94 7.58 43.55
N THR A 1052 -84.11 8.39 44.23
CA THR A 1052 -84.56 9.68 44.77
C THR A 1052 -84.90 10.69 43.67
N LEU A 1053 -84.15 10.74 42.57
CA LEU A 1053 -84.49 11.59 41.42
C LEU A 1053 -85.83 11.19 40.77
N VAL A 1054 -86.12 9.89 40.66
CA VAL A 1054 -87.41 9.41 40.13
C VAL A 1054 -88.57 9.74 41.07
N ILE A 1055 -88.39 9.59 42.39
CA ILE A 1055 -89.42 9.92 43.38
C ILE A 1055 -89.67 11.43 43.45
N VAL A 1056 -88.62 12.26 43.45
CA VAL A 1056 -88.74 13.72 43.40
C VAL A 1056 -89.40 14.16 42.10
N GLY A 1057 -89.04 13.55 40.97
CA GLY A 1057 -89.68 13.77 39.67
C GLY A 1057 -91.17 13.41 39.69
N ALA A 1058 -91.56 12.28 40.27
CA ALA A 1058 -92.95 11.85 40.40
C ALA A 1058 -93.77 12.72 41.35
N VAL A 1059 -93.18 13.21 42.44
CA VAL A 1059 -93.82 14.13 43.39
C VAL A 1059 -93.99 15.53 42.79
N LEU A 1060 -92.98 16.06 42.09
CA LEU A 1060 -93.10 17.33 41.37
C LEU A 1060 -94.11 17.25 40.23
N TYR A 1061 -94.14 16.12 39.50
CA TYR A 1061 -95.13 15.88 38.44
C TYR A 1061 -96.55 15.78 38.99
N SER A 1062 -96.78 15.05 40.08
CA SER A 1062 -98.11 14.90 40.67
C SER A 1062 -98.61 16.20 41.33
N LYS A 1063 -97.73 16.98 41.97
CA LYS A 1063 -98.09 18.24 42.65
C LYS A 1063 -98.29 19.43 41.71
N ASN A 1064 -97.61 19.44 40.56
CA ASN A 1064 -97.81 20.44 39.50
C ASN A 1064 -98.62 19.92 38.30
N ARG A 1065 -99.26 18.73 38.40
CA ARG A 1065 -99.99 18.10 37.30
C ARG A 1065 -100.99 19.05 36.64
N THR A 1066 -101.74 19.81 37.44
CA THR A 1066 -102.71 20.80 36.96
C THR A 1066 -102.05 22.01 36.30
N LYS A 1067 -100.89 22.49 36.80
CA LYS A 1067 -100.14 23.60 36.18
C LYS A 1067 -99.41 23.18 34.91
N ILE A 1068 -98.91 21.94 34.84
CA ILE A 1068 -98.22 21.38 33.66
C ILE A 1068 -99.24 21.04 32.56
N LEU A 1069 -100.44 20.54 32.90
CA LEU A 1069 -101.54 20.38 31.95
C LEU A 1069 -102.12 21.74 31.49
N LEU A 1070 -102.17 22.76 32.36
CA LEU A 1070 -102.53 24.13 31.97
C LEU A 1070 -101.47 24.77 31.06
N ALA A 1071 -100.17 24.50 31.27
CA ALA A 1071 -99.10 24.96 30.39
C ALA A 1071 -99.15 24.27 29.01
N LYS A 1072 -99.51 22.97 28.96
CA LYS A 1072 -99.72 22.23 27.71
C LYS A 1072 -100.88 22.80 26.86
N ASN A 1073 -101.87 23.46 27.49
CA ASN A 1073 -102.94 24.18 26.79
C ASN A 1073 -102.58 25.64 26.44
N LYS A 1074 -101.67 26.29 27.19
CA LYS A 1074 -101.23 27.68 26.91
C LYS A 1074 -100.31 27.78 25.68
N TYR A 1075 -99.49 26.77 25.41
CA TYR A 1075 -98.66 26.71 24.19
C TYR A 1075 -99.43 26.26 22.94
N LYS A 1076 -100.64 25.68 23.08
CA LYS A 1076 -101.50 25.33 21.95
C LYS A 1076 -102.23 26.55 21.35
N PHE A 1077 -102.32 27.69 22.06
CA PHE A 1077 -102.96 28.92 21.56
C PHE A 1077 -101.97 29.91 20.92
N THR A 1078 -100.67 29.71 21.06
CA THR A 1078 -99.66 30.54 20.36
C THR A 1078 -99.58 30.24 18.85
N PHE A 1079 -100.40 29.30 18.37
CA PHE A 1079 -100.55 28.93 16.96
C PHE A 1079 -101.38 29.92 16.12
N GLU A 1080 -102.09 30.93 16.68
CA GLU A 1080 -103.05 31.68 15.83
C GLU A 1080 -102.80 33.17 15.58
N LEU A 1081 -101.85 33.86 16.23
CA LEU A 1081 -101.79 35.33 16.12
C LEU A 1081 -100.58 35.94 15.41
N LYS A 1082 -99.50 35.20 15.14
CA LYS A 1082 -98.32 35.78 14.45
C LYS A 1082 -98.08 35.26 13.04
N ALA A 1083 -99.11 34.67 12.45
CA ALA A 1083 -99.29 34.57 11.00
C ALA A 1083 -99.79 35.89 10.34
N LYS A 1084 -99.62 37.05 10.98
CA LYS A 1084 -99.93 38.35 10.35
C LYS A 1084 -98.90 39.40 10.73
N ASN A 1085 -98.30 39.97 9.68
CA ASN A 1085 -97.42 41.13 9.62
C ASN A 1085 -95.97 40.82 10.00
N LYS A 1086 -94.98 41.05 9.16
CA LYS A 1086 -94.84 41.82 7.91
C LYS A 1086 -93.47 41.37 7.38
N ASP A 1087 -93.38 40.91 6.14
CA ASP A 1087 -93.10 41.73 4.95
C ASP A 1087 -91.78 42.51 5.06
N ASP A 1088 -90.90 42.22 4.10
CA ASP A 1088 -89.70 42.94 3.66
C ASP A 1088 -88.44 42.92 4.54
N LEU A 1089 -87.56 41.94 4.32
CA LEU A 1089 -86.22 42.08 3.69
C LEU A 1089 -85.48 40.74 3.58
#